data_AF-A0A9P9Z8K1-F1
#
_entry.id   AF-A0A9P9Z8K1-F1
#
_cell.length_a   1.000
_cell.length_b   1.000
_cell.length_c   1.000
_cell.angle_alpha   90.00
_cell.angle_beta   90.00
_cell.angle_gamma   90.00
#
_symmetry.space_group_name_H-M   'P 1'
#
loop_
_entity.id
_entity.type
_entity.pdbx_description
1 polymer ?
#
loop_
_entity_poly.entity_id
_entity_poly.type
_entity_poly.pdbx_seq_one_letter_code
_entity_poly.pdbx_strand_id
1 'polypeptide(L)'
;MLPVIIAQLVVTLKDTALGFIITYPELLYFARQLGSNGEYGSPLVPGGHDRQRHLRRDVPGAVVRRSPRRGGAAALAEVHEGRRGRGARSDGHRHRADHSHLVSDAPEITPEAVASAVDAALAAIADAATTADLKAVRSAHAGEQSPLARLNAQLRNVAPADKQSRLRQARRSGARSREPGVRRPRGRVGRGRDHRTARGRTRRRHGPAAACAGGGAASDLAPAGAGVGHLRRHGWEIAEGPELEHEWFNFDALNFDVDHPARQMQDTFFVDPVARHLVMRTHTSPVQVRSMLERELPIYVLCPGRVYRTDEFDATHLPVFTQFEGLVVDKGITMAHLKGTLDHAARVLFGPEAKTRFRANFFPFTEPSAELDLWHPTFKGGARWIEWGGCGMVNPNVLRAAGIDPEEYSGFAFGMGIERTLMFRSDVQDMRDMAEGDVRFSEQRRRAPLRARRPYRRRRGEGVHPEPQSNGKTIRWCQVDVGEEHGGVRGIVCGASNFFAGDKVVVTLPGSVLPGPFPIAARKTYGHTSDGMIASAKELGLGSEHSGILRLVDLGIDAPVGSDAIALLGLDDIAVEINVTPDRGYALSLRGVAREYSHATGADFRDPGAGHDAARDRTPQGFPVAVDDAAPIRGRVGASQFVVRVVRDVDPSRPTPPWMITRLSLAGIRSLGVLIDITNYVMLELGQPIHGYDLDRLQGGITVRRATAGEKLETLDGQVRTLHAEDLVITDESGPVGLAGVMGGGPTEMSDATRNVLIEAATFDQVSIARTARRHKLPSEASRRFERGVDPLVAFVAAERVAKLMVELAGGTLDTEVGGALPDGYAREAIVLPAGFVPGLIGVEYADDEIERALRLIGCSVDRADAGWAVVPPSWRPDLTDKWTLAEEVARIEGYDRIPSVLPTPPSGRGLTPAQQGRRRVANALAAAGFVETPSFPFTTAEQNDLHGSPSGESLPSVKLANPLDGLAPFLRRSLVPGLLQVAHRNLSRGIVDLALFEAGTVFLPKPGVQYGTASVPPLAVRPDAATLTALDASIPPQRRHVAVLLTGNLVPKQPGQAAIAADLADAVDAVRVLAGAAGVDVELVQAQRAALHPGRTARVRVAGADVGYVGSCCRRSRLRPISRAGARGRARPRCAARERASAGGRGIPLGVPRGDPGRLGRGADGDRRG
;
A
#
# COMPACT_ATOMS: atom_id res chain seq x y z
N MET A 1 -34.49 -8.54 -13.19
CA MET A 1 -34.57 -7.16 -13.73
C MET A 1 -34.85 -6.12 -12.63
N LEU A 2 -35.90 -6.28 -11.83
CA LEU A 2 -36.26 -5.37 -10.72
C LEU A 2 -35.10 -4.88 -9.82
N PRO A 3 -34.12 -5.72 -9.37
CA PRO A 3 -32.99 -5.24 -8.57
C PRO A 3 -32.10 -4.22 -9.28
N VAL A 4 -31.99 -4.29 -10.61
CA VAL A 4 -31.21 -3.34 -11.43
C VAL A 4 -31.94 -2.00 -11.58
N ILE A 5 -33.27 -2.04 -11.72
CA ILE A 5 -34.10 -0.84 -11.78
C ILE A 5 -34.05 -0.10 -10.44
N ILE A 6 -34.14 -0.83 -9.32
CA ILE A 6 -33.98 -0.28 -7.96
C ILE A 6 -32.56 0.27 -7.77
N ALA A 7 -31.51 -0.47 -8.14
CA ALA A 7 -30.13 0.00 -8.02
C ALA A 7 -29.89 1.29 -8.83
N GLN A 8 -30.47 1.42 -10.02
CA GLN A 8 -30.39 2.65 -10.83
C GLN A 8 -31.17 3.81 -10.19
N LEU A 9 -32.41 3.60 -9.74
CA LEU A 9 -33.18 4.61 -8.99
C LEU A 9 -32.43 5.08 -7.74
N VAL A 10 -31.84 4.14 -6.99
CA VAL A 10 -31.01 4.40 -5.82
C VAL A 10 -29.80 5.25 -6.18
N VAL A 11 -29.05 4.93 -7.24
CA VAL A 11 -27.89 5.74 -7.67
C VAL A 11 -28.33 7.15 -8.07
N THR A 12 -29.34 7.29 -8.95
CA THR A 12 -29.84 8.60 -9.39
C THR A 12 -30.33 9.47 -8.22
N LEU A 13 -30.89 8.89 -7.16
CA LEU A 13 -31.28 9.64 -5.96
C LEU A 13 -30.08 9.94 -5.05
N LYS A 14 -29.14 8.99 -4.88
CA LYS A 14 -27.97 9.10 -3.99
C LYS A 14 -27.05 10.26 -4.34
N ASP A 15 -26.92 10.55 -5.63
CA ASP A 15 -26.03 11.61 -6.14
C ASP A 15 -26.69 13.01 -6.17
N THR A 16 -27.88 13.15 -5.55
CA THR A 16 -28.60 14.42 -5.39
C THR A 16 -28.75 14.82 -3.92
N ALA A 17 -28.96 16.11 -3.66
CA ALA A 17 -29.09 16.66 -2.30
C ALA A 17 -30.21 16.00 -1.46
N LEU A 18 -31.25 15.47 -2.13
CA LEU A 18 -32.39 14.80 -1.50
C LEU A 18 -32.10 13.36 -1.05
N GLY A 19 -31.16 12.65 -1.69
CA GLY A 19 -30.85 11.25 -1.36
C GLY A 19 -30.39 11.03 0.09
N PHE A 20 -29.91 12.10 0.75
CA PHE A 20 -29.53 12.11 2.16
C PHE A 20 -30.70 12.21 3.16
N ILE A 21 -31.94 12.38 2.70
CA ILE A 21 -33.12 12.61 3.56
C ILE A 21 -33.98 11.33 3.70
N ILE A 22 -33.96 10.45 2.70
CA ILE A 22 -34.76 9.21 2.65
C ILE A 22 -33.96 8.03 3.22
N THR A 23 -34.55 7.29 4.16
CA THR A 23 -33.89 6.14 4.81
C THR A 23 -33.90 4.90 3.90
N TYR A 24 -32.71 4.54 3.40
CA TYR A 24 -32.42 3.41 2.52
C TYR A 24 -33.17 2.07 2.79
N PRO A 25 -33.46 1.65 4.05
CA PRO A 25 -34.11 0.37 4.30
C PRO A 25 -35.56 0.24 3.80
N GLU A 26 -36.34 1.33 3.73
CA GLU A 26 -37.79 1.24 3.50
C GLU A 26 -38.12 0.89 2.04
N LEU A 27 -37.43 1.51 1.08
CA LEU A 27 -37.52 1.14 -0.35
C LEU A 27 -37.13 -0.33 -0.60
N LEU A 28 -36.14 -0.83 0.14
CA LEU A 28 -35.73 -2.25 0.08
C LEU A 28 -36.71 -3.20 0.77
N TYR A 29 -37.49 -2.72 1.74
CA TYR A 29 -38.51 -3.50 2.43
C TYR A 29 -39.73 -3.75 1.52
N PHE A 30 -40.28 -2.69 0.91
CA PHE A 30 -41.41 -2.84 -0.04
C PHE A 30 -41.03 -3.66 -1.28
N ALA A 31 -39.83 -3.43 -1.83
CA ALA A 31 -39.31 -4.23 -2.94
C ALA A 31 -39.17 -5.74 -2.63
N ARG A 32 -38.97 -6.11 -1.36
CA ARG A 32 -38.94 -7.53 -0.94
C ARG A 32 -40.32 -8.16 -0.83
N GLN A 33 -41.38 -7.41 -0.53
CA GLN A 33 -42.74 -7.96 -0.50
C GLN A 33 -43.22 -8.32 -1.91
N LEU A 34 -43.01 -7.43 -2.88
CA LEU A 34 -43.39 -7.65 -4.29
C LEU A 34 -42.62 -8.79 -4.97
N GLY A 35 -41.44 -9.16 -4.44
CA GLY A 35 -40.57 -10.20 -5.02
C GLY A 35 -40.84 -11.63 -4.53
N SER A 36 -41.90 -11.88 -3.76
CA SER A 36 -42.11 -13.15 -3.05
C SER A 36 -43.00 -14.19 -3.76
N ASN A 37 -43.61 -13.83 -4.90
CA ASN A 37 -44.52 -14.71 -5.67
C ASN A 37 -43.96 -15.02 -7.07
N GLY A 38 -43.60 -16.28 -7.34
CA GLY A 38 -43.31 -16.77 -8.69
C GLY A 38 -42.14 -17.77 -8.79
N GLU A 39 -42.45 -19.06 -8.94
CA GLU A 39 -41.50 -20.08 -9.35
C GLU A 39 -41.25 -20.01 -10.87
N TYR A 40 -40.00 -20.20 -11.33
CA TYR A 40 -39.70 -20.50 -12.74
C TYR A 40 -38.50 -21.45 -12.85
N GLY A 41 -38.64 -22.49 -13.68
CA GLY A 41 -37.72 -23.63 -13.78
C GLY A 41 -36.53 -23.45 -14.74
N SER A 42 -35.69 -24.49 -14.80
CA SER A 42 -34.45 -24.50 -15.60
C SER A 42 -34.68 -24.76 -17.10
N PRO A 43 -34.03 -24.02 -18.01
CA PRO A 43 -33.99 -24.34 -19.43
C PRO A 43 -32.89 -25.37 -19.77
N LEU A 44 -33.10 -26.08 -20.89
CA LEU A 44 -32.27 -27.20 -21.38
C LEU A 44 -30.97 -26.75 -22.08
N VAL A 45 -30.04 -27.71 -22.24
CA VAL A 45 -28.81 -27.55 -23.04
C VAL A 45 -28.95 -28.28 -24.39
N PRO A 46 -28.86 -27.58 -25.52
CA PRO A 46 -28.54 -28.17 -26.83
C PRO A 46 -27.04 -28.09 -27.13
N GLY A 47 -26.54 -28.88 -28.08
CA GLY A 47 -25.17 -28.78 -28.58
C GLY A 47 -24.96 -29.47 -29.92
N GLY A 48 -23.81 -29.20 -30.55
CA GLY A 48 -23.29 -29.98 -31.68
C GLY A 48 -22.90 -29.19 -32.94
N HIS A 49 -21.63 -29.39 -33.34
CA HIS A 49 -21.12 -29.41 -34.72
C HIS A 49 -20.98 -28.11 -35.56
N ASP A 50 -20.02 -27.98 -36.51
CA ASP A 50 -18.72 -28.66 -36.79
C ASP A 50 -17.98 -27.93 -37.96
N ARG A 51 -16.69 -28.26 -38.21
CA ARG A 51 -15.91 -28.13 -39.49
C ARG A 51 -15.26 -26.78 -39.86
N GLN A 52 -14.06 -26.71 -40.48
CA GLN A 52 -13.04 -27.75 -40.82
C GLN A 52 -11.64 -27.19 -41.19
N ARG A 53 -10.63 -28.10 -41.27
CA ARG A 53 -9.32 -28.03 -41.99
C ARG A 53 -8.25 -27.12 -41.35
N HIS A 54 -6.95 -27.44 -41.32
CA HIS A 54 -6.14 -28.59 -41.81
C HIS A 54 -4.85 -28.72 -40.92
N LEU A 55 -3.82 -29.58 -41.11
CA LEU A 55 -3.46 -30.50 -42.21
C LEU A 55 -3.03 -31.92 -41.73
N ARG A 56 -1.72 -32.23 -41.53
CA ARG A 56 -1.14 -33.58 -41.23
C ARG A 56 0.29 -33.54 -40.64
N ARG A 57 0.63 -34.53 -39.79
CA ARG A 57 1.84 -35.39 -39.88
C ARG A 57 1.72 -36.63 -38.96
N ASP A 58 1.89 -37.81 -39.55
CA ASP A 58 2.51 -39.09 -39.11
C ASP A 58 2.45 -39.50 -37.60
N VAL A 59 1.85 -40.62 -37.11
CA VAL A 59 1.92 -42.09 -37.41
C VAL A 59 2.86 -42.85 -36.43
N PRO A 60 2.55 -44.06 -35.88
CA PRO A 60 1.26 -44.77 -35.65
C PRO A 60 1.08 -45.36 -34.21
N GLY A 61 -0.06 -46.01 -33.90
CA GLY A 61 -0.17 -46.89 -32.70
C GLY A 61 -1.55 -47.55 -32.43
N ALA A 62 -1.55 -48.88 -32.28
CA ALA A 62 -2.56 -49.74 -31.60
C ALA A 62 -4.08 -49.61 -31.91
N VAL A 63 -4.49 -50.38 -32.92
CA VAL A 63 -5.73 -51.20 -33.04
C VAL A 63 -6.40 -51.55 -31.67
N VAL A 64 -7.74 -51.49 -31.50
CA VAL A 64 -8.67 -52.64 -31.67
C VAL A 64 -10.14 -52.22 -31.96
N ARG A 65 -10.74 -53.02 -32.86
CA ARG A 65 -12.16 -53.28 -33.24
C ARG A 65 -13.22 -52.96 -32.16
N ARG A 66 -14.50 -52.69 -32.46
CA ARG A 66 -15.38 -53.38 -33.45
C ARG A 66 -16.69 -52.59 -33.72
N SER A 67 -17.17 -52.55 -34.96
CA SER A 67 -18.55 -52.14 -35.32
C SER A 67 -19.50 -53.36 -35.34
N PRO A 68 -20.85 -53.21 -35.43
CA PRO A 68 -21.46 -53.07 -36.77
C PRO A 68 -22.81 -52.30 -36.90
N ARG A 69 -22.97 -51.64 -38.07
CA ARG A 69 -24.16 -51.62 -39.00
C ARG A 69 -25.56 -51.16 -38.49
N ARG A 70 -26.13 -50.11 -39.12
CA ARG A 70 -27.22 -50.09 -40.17
C ARG A 70 -28.66 -50.23 -39.59
N GLY A 71 -29.71 -49.60 -40.15
CA GLY A 71 -29.83 -48.68 -41.31
C GLY A 71 -31.12 -47.84 -41.23
N GLY A 72 -31.27 -46.77 -42.03
CA GLY A 72 -32.31 -46.66 -43.10
C GLY A 72 -33.47 -45.74 -42.66
N ALA A 73 -33.78 -44.60 -43.30
CA ALA A 73 -34.52 -44.40 -44.57
C ALA A 73 -35.98 -44.91 -44.52
N ALA A 74 -37.06 -44.21 -44.94
CA ALA A 74 -37.32 -42.80 -45.36
C ALA A 74 -38.89 -42.59 -45.29
N ALA A 75 -39.66 -41.65 -45.89
CA ALA A 75 -39.50 -40.49 -46.80
C ALA A 75 -40.81 -39.63 -46.79
N LEU A 76 -40.85 -38.45 -47.49
CA LEU A 76 -42.07 -37.74 -48.02
C LEU A 76 -43.08 -37.17 -46.97
N ALA A 77 -44.10 -36.32 -47.28
CA ALA A 77 -44.30 -35.21 -48.25
C ALA A 77 -45.59 -34.39 -47.90
N GLU A 78 -45.91 -33.34 -48.68
CA GLU A 78 -47.19 -32.55 -48.74
C GLU A 78 -47.56 -31.67 -47.51
N VAL A 79 -48.10 -30.43 -47.54
CA VAL A 79 -48.68 -29.44 -48.51
C VAL A 79 -50.23 -29.28 -48.48
N HIS A 80 -50.73 -28.21 -47.81
CA HIS A 80 -51.82 -27.23 -48.15
C HIS A 80 -51.98 -26.25 -46.95
N GLU A 81 -52.10 -24.92 -47.07
CA GLU A 81 -53.14 -24.00 -47.63
C GLU A 81 -54.44 -23.85 -46.78
N GLY A 82 -54.97 -22.61 -46.53
CA GLY A 82 -56.20 -22.45 -45.72
C GLY A 82 -56.65 -21.09 -45.10
N ARG A 83 -56.69 -19.98 -45.85
CA ARG A 83 -57.46 -18.70 -45.65
C ARG A 83 -58.21 -18.31 -44.33
N ARG A 84 -57.85 -17.10 -43.83
CA ARG A 84 -58.68 -15.87 -43.54
C ARG A 84 -59.88 -15.82 -42.54
N GLY A 85 -59.83 -14.78 -41.69
CA GLY A 85 -60.96 -13.90 -41.30
C GLY A 85 -60.68 -13.09 -40.01
N ARG A 86 -61.38 -12.02 -39.62
CA ARG A 86 -61.86 -10.74 -40.25
C ARG A 86 -62.62 -9.96 -39.13
N GLY A 87 -62.48 -8.62 -39.05
CA GLY A 87 -63.19 -7.74 -38.09
C GLY A 87 -62.26 -6.68 -37.47
N ALA A 88 -62.21 -5.44 -37.98
CA ALA A 88 -63.13 -4.30 -37.73
C ALA A 88 -62.91 -3.67 -36.33
N ARG A 89 -62.30 -2.48 -36.13
CA ARG A 89 -62.46 -1.10 -36.68
C ARG A 89 -63.67 -0.30 -36.17
N SER A 90 -63.37 0.88 -35.59
CA SER A 90 -64.24 2.07 -35.55
C SER A 90 -63.38 3.33 -35.33
N ASP A 91 -63.57 4.38 -36.12
CA ASP A 91 -62.81 5.64 -36.11
C ASP A 91 -63.53 6.76 -35.27
N GLY A 92 -62.86 7.87 -34.94
CA GLY A 92 -63.50 9.01 -34.23
C GLY A 92 -62.64 10.28 -34.08
N HIS A 93 -63.10 11.39 -34.68
CA HIS A 93 -62.44 12.72 -34.75
C HIS A 93 -62.23 13.44 -33.40
N ARG A 94 -61.06 14.05 -33.16
CA ARG A 94 -60.66 15.48 -33.39
C ARG A 94 -61.54 16.54 -32.70
N HIS A 95 -60.90 17.42 -31.91
CA HIS A 95 -61.24 18.85 -31.84
C HIS A 95 -59.98 19.72 -31.58
N ARG A 96 -60.12 21.05 -31.65
CA ARG A 96 -59.05 22.08 -31.64
C ARG A 96 -59.25 23.08 -30.48
N ALA A 97 -58.26 23.97 -30.30
CA ALA A 97 -58.18 25.08 -29.32
C ALA A 97 -57.81 24.67 -27.88
N ASP A 98 -57.08 25.48 -27.09
CA ASP A 98 -56.40 26.76 -27.40
C ASP A 98 -55.06 26.90 -26.65
N HIS A 99 -54.18 27.79 -27.12
CA HIS A 99 -52.87 28.07 -26.50
C HIS A 99 -52.59 29.57 -26.36
N SER A 100 -52.87 30.12 -25.18
CA SER A 100 -52.41 31.45 -24.74
C SER A 100 -52.07 31.43 -23.25
N HIS A 101 -51.37 32.47 -22.78
CA HIS A 101 -50.91 32.65 -21.39
C HIS A 101 -49.87 31.63 -20.86
N LEU A 102 -48.68 31.68 -21.45
CA LEU A 102 -47.45 31.31 -20.75
C LEU A 102 -47.00 32.46 -19.82
N VAL A 103 -46.93 32.19 -18.51
CA VAL A 103 -45.95 32.80 -17.61
C VAL A 103 -45.32 31.67 -16.81
N SER A 104 -43.99 31.66 -16.69
CA SER A 104 -43.24 30.49 -16.23
C SER A 104 -42.73 30.64 -14.80
N ASP A 105 -43.54 30.23 -13.83
CA ASP A 105 -43.06 30.01 -12.46
C ASP A 105 -42.24 28.72 -12.40
N ALA A 106 -40.92 28.86 -12.51
CA ALA A 106 -39.99 27.81 -12.13
C ALA A 106 -39.99 27.72 -10.59
N PRO A 107 -40.38 26.59 -9.97
CA PRO A 107 -40.53 26.52 -8.51
C PRO A 107 -39.20 26.77 -7.82
N GLU A 108 -39.15 27.72 -6.88
CA GLU A 108 -37.96 27.95 -6.06
C GLU A 108 -37.61 26.73 -5.20
N ILE A 109 -36.34 26.62 -4.81
CA ILE A 109 -35.86 25.58 -3.88
C ILE A 109 -36.27 25.90 -2.43
N THR A 110 -37.58 25.90 -2.16
CA THR A 110 -38.13 25.97 -0.80
C THR A 110 -38.11 24.57 -0.16
N PRO A 111 -37.90 24.45 1.16
CA PRO A 111 -37.99 23.16 1.86
C PRO A 111 -39.34 22.44 1.64
N GLU A 112 -40.41 23.21 1.46
CA GLU A 112 -41.79 22.74 1.31
C GLU A 112 -42.03 22.14 -0.09
N ALA A 113 -41.54 22.79 -1.16
CA ALA A 113 -41.59 22.23 -2.52
C ALA A 113 -40.72 20.96 -2.63
N VAL A 114 -39.54 20.98 -2.00
CA VAL A 114 -38.61 19.84 -1.92
C VAL A 114 -39.23 18.65 -1.17
N ALA A 115 -39.97 18.88 -0.08
CA ALA A 115 -40.68 17.83 0.65
C ALA A 115 -41.86 17.26 -0.15
N SER A 116 -42.73 18.14 -0.67
CA SER A 116 -43.91 17.75 -1.47
C SER A 116 -43.55 16.88 -2.68
N ALA A 117 -42.47 17.23 -3.39
CA ALA A 117 -41.98 16.45 -4.52
C ALA A 117 -41.42 15.05 -4.14
N VAL A 118 -40.95 14.88 -2.90
CA VAL A 118 -40.53 13.57 -2.35
C VAL A 118 -41.73 12.75 -1.91
N ASP A 119 -42.64 13.35 -1.13
CA ASP A 119 -43.78 12.63 -0.56
C ASP A 119 -44.72 12.13 -1.67
N ALA A 120 -44.92 12.90 -2.73
CA ALA A 120 -45.62 12.47 -3.93
C ALA A 120 -44.93 11.29 -4.65
N ALA A 121 -43.60 11.30 -4.73
CA ALA A 121 -42.84 10.20 -5.33
C ALA A 121 -42.85 8.92 -4.47
N LEU A 122 -42.82 9.06 -3.14
CA LEU A 122 -42.90 7.94 -2.20
C LEU A 122 -44.30 7.32 -2.18
N ALA A 123 -45.36 8.12 -2.24
CA ALA A 123 -46.74 7.64 -2.41
C ALA A 123 -46.90 6.87 -3.72
N ALA A 124 -46.45 7.44 -4.85
CA ALA A 124 -46.51 6.77 -6.15
C ALA A 124 -45.69 5.45 -6.21
N ILE A 125 -44.61 5.32 -5.42
CA ILE A 125 -43.88 4.06 -5.26
C ILE A 125 -44.62 3.06 -4.36
N ALA A 126 -45.33 3.52 -3.33
CA ALA A 126 -46.10 2.66 -2.42
C ALA A 126 -47.34 2.06 -3.09
N ASP A 127 -47.99 2.81 -3.99
CA ASP A 127 -49.17 2.37 -4.75
C ASP A 127 -48.82 1.52 -6.00
N ALA A 128 -47.54 1.41 -6.36
CA ALA A 128 -47.08 0.71 -7.56
C ALA A 128 -47.08 -0.83 -7.38
N ALA A 129 -48.16 -1.47 -7.80
CA ALA A 129 -48.37 -2.92 -7.66
C ALA A 129 -47.47 -3.80 -8.56
N THR A 130 -46.98 -3.30 -9.70
CA THR A 130 -46.21 -4.09 -10.67
C THR A 130 -44.87 -3.45 -11.08
N THR A 131 -44.01 -4.26 -11.73
CA THR A 131 -42.77 -3.78 -12.36
C THR A 131 -42.98 -2.82 -13.53
N ALA A 132 -44.17 -2.77 -14.13
CA ALA A 132 -44.50 -1.80 -15.16
C ALA A 132 -44.82 -0.43 -14.53
N ASP A 133 -45.59 -0.43 -13.43
CA ASP A 133 -45.97 0.79 -12.70
C ASP A 133 -44.73 1.46 -12.13
N LEU A 134 -43.82 0.70 -11.49
CA LEU A 134 -42.53 1.22 -11.02
C LEU A 134 -41.66 1.82 -12.14
N LYS A 135 -41.81 1.36 -13.39
CA LYS A 135 -41.13 1.95 -14.56
C LYS A 135 -41.79 3.27 -14.98
N ALA A 136 -43.12 3.37 -14.93
CA ALA A 136 -43.86 4.60 -15.19
C ALA A 136 -43.56 5.68 -14.12
N VAL A 137 -43.61 5.29 -12.84
CA VAL A 137 -43.26 6.14 -11.68
C VAL A 137 -41.82 6.64 -11.78
N ARG A 138 -40.85 5.81 -12.21
CA ARG A 138 -39.48 6.26 -12.50
C ARG A 138 -39.45 7.37 -13.55
N SER A 139 -40.19 7.22 -14.66
CA SER A 139 -40.23 8.24 -15.71
C SER A 139 -40.86 9.55 -15.23
N ALA A 140 -41.95 9.47 -14.45
CA ALA A 140 -42.67 10.65 -13.96
C ALA A 140 -41.90 11.42 -12.87
N HIS A 141 -41.29 10.74 -11.90
CA HIS A 141 -40.67 11.37 -10.72
C HIS A 141 -39.14 11.50 -10.81
N ALA A 142 -38.47 10.75 -11.68
CA ALA A 142 -37.01 10.80 -11.87
C ALA A 142 -36.55 11.01 -13.34
N GLY A 143 -37.48 11.27 -14.28
CA GLY A 143 -37.13 11.77 -15.62
C GLY A 143 -36.69 13.24 -15.60
N GLU A 144 -36.02 13.70 -16.66
CA GLU A 144 -35.41 15.04 -16.72
C GLU A 144 -36.39 16.21 -16.53
N GLN A 145 -37.66 16.00 -16.88
CA GLN A 145 -38.72 16.99 -16.68
C GLN A 145 -39.40 16.92 -15.30
N SER A 146 -39.04 15.99 -14.42
CA SER A 146 -39.69 15.83 -13.11
C SER A 146 -39.44 17.03 -12.18
N PRO A 147 -40.29 17.27 -11.17
CA PRO A 147 -40.07 18.32 -10.18
C PRO A 147 -38.71 18.17 -9.47
N LEU A 148 -38.32 16.94 -9.15
CA LEU A 148 -37.03 16.63 -8.51
C LEU A 148 -35.83 16.91 -9.43
N ALA A 149 -35.95 16.66 -10.74
CA ALA A 149 -34.91 17.01 -11.70
C ALA A 149 -34.77 18.53 -11.86
N ARG A 150 -35.90 19.25 -11.97
CA ARG A 150 -35.93 20.73 -12.09
C ARG A 150 -35.33 21.42 -10.86
N LEU A 151 -35.68 20.98 -9.65
CA LEU A 151 -35.11 21.49 -8.39
C LEU A 151 -33.60 21.22 -8.27
N ASN A 152 -33.11 20.07 -8.74
CA ASN A 152 -31.67 19.77 -8.77
C ASN A 152 -30.91 20.57 -9.85
N ALA A 153 -31.53 20.88 -10.99
CA ALA A 153 -30.92 21.69 -12.03
C ALA A 153 -30.59 23.12 -11.51
N GLN A 154 -31.53 23.73 -10.77
CA GLN A 154 -31.33 25.06 -10.16
C GLN A 154 -30.15 25.11 -9.19
N LEU A 155 -29.81 24.01 -8.50
CA LEU A 155 -28.64 23.95 -7.60
C LEU A 155 -27.31 24.19 -8.32
N ARG A 156 -27.21 23.98 -9.63
CA ARG A 156 -25.97 24.25 -10.39
C ARG A 156 -25.59 25.73 -10.28
N ASN A 157 -26.57 26.62 -10.41
CA ASN A 157 -26.39 28.08 -10.54
C ASN A 157 -26.21 28.81 -9.19
N VAL A 158 -26.21 28.11 -8.06
CA VAL A 158 -25.95 28.70 -6.73
C VAL A 158 -24.45 28.85 -6.48
N ALA A 159 -24.00 29.99 -5.95
CA ALA A 159 -22.60 30.24 -5.64
C ALA A 159 -22.01 29.20 -4.65
N PRO A 160 -20.70 28.87 -4.72
CA PRO A 160 -20.10 27.82 -3.88
C PRO A 160 -20.26 28.04 -2.37
N ALA A 161 -20.19 29.28 -1.89
CA ALA A 161 -20.34 29.63 -0.48
C ALA A 161 -21.76 29.29 0.05
N ASP A 162 -22.80 29.68 -0.70
CA ASP A 162 -24.20 29.53 -0.29
C ASP A 162 -24.78 28.12 -0.46
N LYS A 163 -24.09 27.25 -1.22
CA LYS A 163 -24.48 25.84 -1.32
C LYS A 163 -24.53 25.18 0.07
N GLN A 164 -23.58 25.46 0.97
CA GLN A 164 -23.64 24.89 2.33
C GLN A 164 -24.74 25.49 3.22
N SER A 165 -25.07 26.79 3.09
CA SER A 165 -26.09 27.44 3.91
C SER A 165 -27.49 26.89 3.56
N ARG A 166 -27.85 26.90 2.27
CA ARG A 166 -29.13 26.38 1.77
C ARG A 166 -29.31 24.88 2.04
N LEU A 167 -28.27 24.07 1.85
CA LEU A 167 -28.30 22.62 2.19
C LEU A 167 -28.49 22.37 3.69
N ARG A 168 -27.92 23.21 4.57
CA ARG A 168 -28.16 23.12 6.03
C ARG A 168 -29.57 23.57 6.43
N GLN A 169 -30.18 24.48 5.66
CA GLN A 169 -31.53 24.98 5.89
C GLN A 169 -32.59 23.92 5.56
N ALA A 170 -32.54 23.33 4.36
CA ALA A 170 -33.43 22.21 3.97
C ALA A 170 -33.36 21.02 4.94
N ARG A 171 -32.14 20.64 5.37
CA ARG A 171 -31.91 19.59 6.37
C ARG A 171 -32.45 19.89 7.77
N ARG A 172 -32.78 21.15 8.11
CA ARG A 172 -33.41 21.54 9.39
C ARG A 172 -34.94 21.46 9.36
N SER A 173 -35.57 21.66 8.20
CA SER A 173 -37.03 21.61 8.05
C SER A 173 -37.55 20.17 7.96
N GLY A 174 -36.95 19.32 7.12
CA GLY A 174 -37.37 17.91 6.95
C GLY A 174 -37.23 17.02 8.20
N ALA A 175 -36.63 17.53 9.28
CA ALA A 175 -36.58 16.90 10.59
C ALA A 175 -37.80 17.21 11.48
N ARG A 176 -38.69 18.13 11.08
CA ARG A 176 -39.89 18.53 11.85
C ARG A 176 -41.17 17.81 11.41
N SER A 177 -41.27 17.41 10.14
CA SER A 177 -42.49 16.84 9.54
C SER A 177 -42.79 15.38 9.89
N ARG A 178 -42.26 14.84 11.00
CA ARG A 178 -42.35 13.41 11.35
C ARG A 178 -43.18 13.16 12.62
N GLU A 179 -44.50 13.20 12.49
CA GLU A 179 -45.42 12.59 13.45
C GLU A 179 -45.96 11.23 12.94
N PRO A 180 -46.08 10.19 13.79
CA PRO A 180 -46.55 8.86 13.37
C PRO A 180 -48.08 8.75 13.39
N GLY A 181 -48.73 9.12 12.29
CA GLY A 181 -50.19 9.10 12.13
C GLY A 181 -50.79 7.76 11.65
N VAL A 182 -52.06 7.53 12.00
CA VAL A 182 -53.01 6.52 11.47
C VAL A 182 -52.75 5.04 11.78
N ARG A 183 -53.51 4.51 12.75
CA ARG A 183 -53.95 3.10 12.83
C ARG A 183 -55.34 2.96 12.19
N ARG A 184 -55.69 1.78 11.63
CA ARG A 184 -57.09 1.27 11.64
C ARG A 184 -57.17 -0.27 11.85
N PRO A 185 -58.33 -0.83 12.27
CA PRO A 185 -58.37 -2.13 12.98
C PRO A 185 -59.33 -3.20 12.41
N ARG A 186 -59.11 -4.46 12.82
CA ARG A 186 -60.03 -5.65 12.88
C ARG A 186 -59.21 -6.78 13.56
N GLY A 187 -59.74 -7.74 14.34
CA GLY A 187 -61.05 -8.00 14.94
C GLY A 187 -60.94 -9.17 15.97
N ARG A 188 -61.90 -9.37 16.89
CA ARG A 188 -61.83 -10.39 17.97
C ARG A 188 -62.74 -11.60 17.74
N VAL A 189 -62.18 -12.82 17.72
CA VAL A 189 -62.78 -14.13 18.12
C VAL A 189 -61.62 -15.08 18.50
N GLY A 190 -61.65 -16.00 19.48
CA GLY A 190 -62.59 -16.17 20.60
C GLY A 190 -62.43 -17.51 21.36
N ARG A 191 -62.16 -17.46 22.67
CA ARG A 191 -62.30 -18.52 23.73
C ARG A 191 -61.43 -19.80 23.66
N GLY A 192 -60.84 -20.19 24.79
CA GLY A 192 -60.18 -21.49 25.03
C GLY A 192 -59.61 -21.63 26.46
N ARG A 193 -60.10 -22.61 27.23
CA ARG A 193 -59.78 -23.02 28.62
C ARG A 193 -58.39 -23.68 28.78
N ASP A 194 -57.77 -23.92 29.95
CA ASP A 194 -57.97 -23.52 31.37
C ASP A 194 -56.67 -23.75 32.20
N HIS A 195 -56.71 -23.52 33.53
CA HIS A 195 -55.59 -23.66 34.50
C HIS A 195 -54.80 -24.99 34.52
N ARG A 196 -53.46 -24.89 34.70
CA ARG A 196 -52.53 -25.70 35.55
C ARG A 196 -51.06 -25.44 35.09
N THR A 197 -50.01 -25.35 35.91
CA THR A 197 -49.85 -25.39 37.39
C THR A 197 -48.67 -24.47 37.79
N ALA A 198 -48.62 -24.00 39.05
CA ALA A 198 -47.40 -23.43 39.62
C ALA A 198 -46.42 -24.52 40.14
N ARG A 199 -45.21 -24.09 40.53
CA ARG A 199 -44.06 -24.88 41.07
C ARG A 199 -43.22 -25.60 40.00
N GLY A 200 -41.94 -25.19 39.92
CA GLY A 200 -40.93 -25.79 39.01
C GLY A 200 -39.56 -25.10 39.08
N ARG A 201 -39.22 -24.45 40.20
CA ARG A 201 -38.02 -23.60 40.33
C ARG A 201 -36.85 -24.38 40.96
N THR A 202 -36.36 -25.38 40.24
CA THR A 202 -35.38 -26.35 40.76
C THR A 202 -34.22 -26.57 39.78
N ARG A 203 -32.99 -26.29 40.26
CA ARG A 203 -31.69 -26.76 39.75
C ARG A 203 -31.58 -26.99 38.22
N ARG A 204 -31.09 -25.98 37.48
CA ARG A 204 -30.23 -26.30 36.31
C ARG A 204 -29.03 -27.10 36.84
N ARG A 205 -28.94 -28.39 36.52
CA ARG A 205 -27.69 -29.15 36.68
C ARG A 205 -26.65 -28.55 35.74
N HIS A 206 -25.39 -28.50 36.17
CA HIS A 206 -24.28 -28.24 35.27
C HIS A 206 -24.09 -29.45 34.36
N GLY A 207 -24.57 -29.35 33.12
CA GLY A 207 -23.90 -29.99 31.98
C GLY A 207 -22.79 -29.05 31.47
N PRO A 208 -21.91 -29.52 30.57
CA PRO A 208 -21.07 -28.62 29.79
C PRO A 208 -21.96 -27.59 29.05
N ALA A 209 -21.42 -26.40 28.81
CA ALA A 209 -22.18 -25.32 28.17
C ALA A 209 -22.84 -25.80 26.87
N ALA A 210 -24.12 -25.45 26.69
CA ALA A 210 -24.82 -25.72 25.44
C ALA A 210 -24.12 -24.92 24.33
N ALA A 211 -23.32 -25.61 23.52
CA ALA A 211 -22.43 -24.98 22.56
C ALA A 211 -23.20 -24.04 21.63
N CYS A 212 -22.64 -22.85 21.40
CA CYS A 212 -23.10 -21.96 20.34
C CYS A 212 -23.20 -22.77 19.03
N ALA A 213 -24.32 -22.66 18.32
CA ALA A 213 -24.56 -23.49 17.14
C ALA A 213 -23.61 -23.18 15.95
N GLY A 214 -22.86 -22.07 16.04
CA GLY A 214 -21.63 -21.84 15.28
C GLY A 214 -20.41 -22.19 16.14
N GLY A 215 -19.56 -23.09 15.65
CA GLY A 215 -18.33 -23.47 16.36
C GLY A 215 -17.26 -22.38 16.26
N GLY A 216 -16.77 -21.91 17.41
CA GLY A 216 -15.78 -20.84 17.53
C GLY A 216 -14.46 -21.13 16.82
N ALA A 217 -13.70 -20.08 16.50
CA ALA A 217 -12.47 -20.15 15.73
C ALA A 217 -11.34 -19.41 16.45
N ALA A 218 -10.17 -20.05 16.56
CA ALA A 218 -8.93 -19.33 16.78
C ALA A 218 -8.53 -18.60 15.48
N SER A 219 -7.67 -17.60 15.58
CA SER A 219 -7.32 -16.72 14.46
C SER A 219 -6.80 -17.47 13.23
N ASP A 220 -7.13 -16.94 12.04
CA ASP A 220 -6.66 -17.43 10.74
C ASP A 220 -5.13 -17.35 10.56
N LEU A 221 -4.40 -16.74 11.51
CA LEU A 221 -2.94 -16.80 11.67
C LEU A 221 -2.42 -18.20 12.06
N ALA A 222 -3.29 -19.20 12.22
CA ALA A 222 -2.96 -20.60 12.46
C ALA A 222 -1.84 -21.23 11.58
N PRO A 223 -1.60 -20.85 10.29
CA PRO A 223 -0.48 -21.39 9.51
C PRO A 223 0.89 -21.13 10.10
N ALA A 224 1.09 -20.02 10.81
CA ALA A 224 2.32 -19.77 11.55
C ALA A 224 2.58 -20.91 12.54
N GLY A 225 1.52 -21.40 13.20
CA GLY A 225 1.57 -22.56 14.09
C GLY A 225 1.97 -23.89 13.43
N ALA A 226 1.87 -24.02 12.10
CA ALA A 226 2.29 -25.21 11.36
C ALA A 226 3.81 -25.21 11.08
N GLY A 227 4.33 -24.15 10.44
CA GLY A 227 5.76 -24.03 10.13
C GLY A 227 6.61 -23.91 11.40
N VAL A 228 6.27 -22.96 12.27
CA VAL A 228 6.90 -22.79 13.60
C VAL A 228 6.72 -24.05 14.45
N GLY A 229 5.57 -24.72 14.34
CA GLY A 229 5.31 -25.98 15.04
C GLY A 229 6.13 -27.18 14.55
N HIS A 230 6.67 -27.12 13.33
CA HIS A 230 7.54 -28.14 12.74
C HIS A 230 9.02 -27.88 13.04
N LEU A 231 9.53 -26.68 12.81
CA LEU A 231 10.92 -26.32 13.16
C LEU A 231 11.20 -26.52 14.66
N ARG A 232 10.22 -26.21 15.53
CA ARG A 232 10.28 -26.49 16.98
C ARG A 232 10.32 -28.00 17.34
N ARG A 233 9.99 -28.91 16.42
CA ARG A 233 10.20 -30.36 16.62
C ARG A 233 11.65 -30.76 16.32
N HIS A 234 12.34 -29.98 15.49
CA HIS A 234 13.78 -30.06 15.23
C HIS A 234 14.57 -29.14 16.17
N GLY A 235 14.19 -29.02 17.45
CA GLY A 235 14.98 -28.30 18.46
C GLY A 235 14.90 -26.76 18.48
N TRP A 236 14.25 -26.09 17.52
CA TRP A 236 14.18 -24.60 17.56
C TRP A 236 13.30 -24.08 18.70
N GLU A 237 13.74 -23.01 19.38
CA GLU A 237 12.98 -22.37 20.46
C GLU A 237 12.14 -21.18 19.98
N ILE A 238 11.17 -20.76 20.81
CA ILE A 238 10.34 -19.58 20.51
C ILE A 238 10.76 -18.42 21.42
N ALA A 239 11.27 -17.34 20.81
CA ALA A 239 11.55 -16.08 21.46
C ALA A 239 10.37 -15.10 21.29
N GLU A 240 10.17 -14.22 22.27
CA GLU A 240 9.17 -13.13 22.23
C GLU A 240 9.77 -11.90 22.92
N GLY A 241 9.55 -10.70 22.38
CA GLY A 241 10.00 -9.43 22.98
C GLY A 241 8.99 -8.28 22.81
N PRO A 242 9.36 -7.06 23.25
CA PRO A 242 8.51 -5.86 23.25
C PRO A 242 7.92 -5.51 21.86
N GLU A 243 6.69 -4.99 21.83
CA GLU A 243 6.04 -4.47 20.61
C GLU A 243 6.34 -2.97 20.38
N LEU A 244 6.44 -2.22 21.47
CA LEU A 244 7.08 -0.92 21.55
C LEU A 244 8.48 -1.13 22.11
N GLU A 245 9.49 -0.64 21.42
CA GLU A 245 10.90 -0.97 21.58
C GLU A 245 11.77 0.30 21.52
N HIS A 246 13.00 0.26 22.02
CA HIS A 246 13.94 1.37 21.87
C HIS A 246 14.64 1.33 20.49
N GLU A 247 14.92 2.50 19.88
CA GLU A 247 15.55 2.59 18.55
C GLU A 247 16.80 1.70 18.42
N TRP A 248 17.66 1.70 19.45
CA TRP A 248 18.87 0.87 19.47
C TRP A 248 18.61 -0.61 19.15
N PHE A 249 17.59 -1.24 19.75
CA PHE A 249 17.25 -2.64 19.46
C PHE A 249 16.54 -2.82 18.11
N ASN A 250 15.92 -1.77 17.57
CA ASN A 250 15.17 -1.81 16.32
C ASN A 250 16.00 -1.42 15.08
N PHE A 251 17.14 -0.75 15.26
CA PHE A 251 17.95 -0.25 14.15
C PHE A 251 19.46 -0.40 14.38
N ASP A 252 20.02 0.21 15.43
CA ASP A 252 21.48 0.36 15.61
C ASP A 252 22.20 -0.96 15.87
N ALA A 253 21.63 -1.81 16.72
CA ALA A 253 22.09 -3.18 16.98
C ALA A 253 21.87 -4.12 15.78
N LEU A 254 21.08 -3.67 14.79
CA LEU A 254 20.77 -4.37 13.54
C LEU A 254 21.49 -3.73 12.33
N ASN A 255 22.52 -2.91 12.58
CA ASN A 255 23.37 -2.29 11.56
C ASN A 255 22.62 -1.38 10.55
N PHE A 256 21.39 -0.94 10.87
CA PHE A 256 20.72 0.13 10.12
C PHE A 256 21.37 1.47 10.45
N ASP A 257 21.88 2.19 9.46
CA ASP A 257 22.47 3.53 9.68
C ASP A 257 21.42 4.56 10.16
N VAL A 258 21.88 5.72 10.65
CA VAL A 258 21.04 6.75 11.28
C VAL A 258 20.24 7.61 10.29
N ASP A 259 20.61 7.64 9.00
CA ASP A 259 19.85 8.28 7.92
C ASP A 259 19.01 7.28 7.10
N HIS A 260 19.09 5.99 7.42
CA HIS A 260 18.41 4.90 6.72
C HIS A 260 16.90 5.19 6.54
N PRO A 261 16.31 4.99 5.34
CA PRO A 261 14.90 5.26 5.06
C PRO A 261 13.93 4.76 6.14
N ALA A 262 14.08 3.49 6.55
CA ALA A 262 13.22 2.87 7.57
C ALA A 262 13.16 3.59 8.93
N ARG A 263 14.14 4.45 9.28
CA ARG A 263 14.09 5.25 10.53
C ARG A 263 13.17 6.47 10.45
N GLN A 264 12.57 6.77 9.30
CA GLN A 264 11.86 8.03 9.10
C GLN A 264 10.38 7.93 9.46
N MET A 265 9.73 9.09 9.69
CA MET A 265 8.35 9.14 10.19
C MET A 265 7.27 8.74 9.16
N GLN A 266 7.64 8.53 7.89
CA GLN A 266 6.75 7.89 6.91
C GLN A 266 6.89 6.36 6.85
N ASP A 267 7.91 5.78 7.49
CA ASP A 267 8.17 4.34 7.52
C ASP A 267 7.90 3.72 8.92
N THR A 268 8.29 4.42 9.99
CA THR A 268 8.24 3.95 11.40
C THR A 268 7.32 4.78 12.27
N PHE A 269 6.52 4.14 13.13
CA PHE A 269 5.78 4.82 14.20
C PHE A 269 6.67 5.20 15.39
N PHE A 270 6.78 6.49 15.66
CA PHE A 270 7.47 7.06 16.81
C PHE A 270 6.53 7.34 17.98
N VAL A 271 7.05 7.24 19.21
CA VAL A 271 6.39 7.65 20.44
C VAL A 271 6.65 9.13 20.71
N ASP A 272 5.67 9.83 21.28
CA ASP A 272 5.73 11.26 21.58
C ASP A 272 6.33 11.57 22.98
N PRO A 273 7.28 12.51 23.12
CA PRO A 273 8.08 13.15 22.07
C PRO A 273 9.17 12.21 21.51
N VAL A 274 9.49 12.42 20.23
CA VAL A 274 10.43 11.63 19.40
C VAL A 274 11.83 11.54 20.01
N ALA A 275 12.32 12.61 20.65
CA ALA A 275 13.61 12.70 21.34
C ALA A 275 13.73 11.84 22.62
N ARG A 276 12.95 10.75 22.70
CA ARG A 276 13.01 9.66 23.67
C ARG A 276 13.47 8.34 23.07
N HIS A 277 13.63 8.29 21.74
CA HIS A 277 14.12 7.12 21.00
C HIS A 277 13.30 5.84 21.23
N LEU A 278 11.97 5.99 21.30
CA LEU A 278 11.01 4.90 21.41
C LEU A 278 10.13 4.81 20.16
N VAL A 279 10.01 3.59 19.62
CA VAL A 279 9.27 3.28 18.39
C VAL A 279 8.35 2.07 18.58
N MET A 280 7.40 1.88 17.68
CA MET A 280 6.78 0.56 17.48
C MET A 280 7.65 -0.25 16.54
N ARG A 281 7.93 -1.52 16.85
CA ARG A 281 8.90 -2.30 16.06
C ARG A 281 8.42 -2.57 14.62
N THR A 282 9.32 -2.38 13.66
CA THR A 282 9.09 -2.51 12.20
C THR A 282 9.23 -3.94 11.67
N HIS A 283 9.91 -4.80 12.42
CA HIS A 283 10.20 -6.21 12.16
C HIS A 283 10.34 -6.92 13.52
N THR A 284 10.55 -8.24 13.55
CA THR A 284 10.75 -8.95 14.83
C THR A 284 12.23 -9.07 15.26
N SER A 285 13.14 -8.48 14.48
CA SER A 285 14.59 -8.57 14.68
C SER A 285 15.12 -8.01 16.02
N PRO A 286 14.46 -7.06 16.72
CA PRO A 286 14.79 -6.77 18.13
C PRO A 286 14.81 -8.03 19.01
N VAL A 287 13.95 -9.00 18.73
CA VAL A 287 13.88 -10.28 19.45
C VAL A 287 15.05 -11.21 19.08
N GLN A 288 15.64 -11.06 17.89
CA GLN A 288 16.89 -11.72 17.49
C GLN A 288 18.07 -11.12 18.27
N VAL A 289 18.22 -9.79 18.30
CA VAL A 289 19.25 -9.08 19.09
C VAL A 289 19.16 -9.43 20.57
N ARG A 290 17.95 -9.34 21.15
CA ARG A 290 17.68 -9.75 22.54
C ARG A 290 18.05 -11.22 22.77
N SER A 291 17.75 -12.11 21.83
CA SER A 291 18.17 -13.51 21.92
C SER A 291 19.69 -13.68 21.91
N MET A 292 20.45 -12.85 21.20
CA MET A 292 21.93 -12.87 21.21
C MET A 292 22.55 -12.22 22.46
N LEU A 293 21.84 -11.31 23.12
CA LEU A 293 22.27 -10.68 24.38
C LEU A 293 21.91 -11.51 25.63
N GLU A 294 20.78 -12.23 25.59
CA GLU A 294 20.17 -12.92 26.75
C GLU A 294 20.46 -14.43 26.82
N ARG A 295 21.06 -15.04 25.78
CA ARG A 295 21.23 -16.50 25.67
C ARG A 295 22.68 -16.91 25.45
N GLU A 296 23.01 -18.08 25.97
CA GLU A 296 24.23 -18.81 25.64
C GLU A 296 24.18 -19.34 24.19
N LEU A 297 25.35 -19.44 23.56
CA LEU A 297 25.53 -20.03 22.24
C LEU A 297 25.57 -21.57 22.32
N PRO A 298 25.11 -22.29 21.27
CA PRO A 298 24.55 -21.77 20.04
C PRO A 298 23.03 -21.47 20.12
N ILE A 299 22.59 -20.52 19.30
CA ILE A 299 21.23 -19.97 19.33
C ILE A 299 20.45 -20.47 18.11
N TYR A 300 19.29 -21.08 18.34
CA TYR A 300 18.34 -21.49 17.30
C TYR A 300 16.93 -21.06 17.72
N VAL A 301 16.45 -19.92 17.20
CA VAL A 301 15.19 -19.30 17.64
C VAL A 301 14.29 -18.87 16.49
N LEU A 302 12.98 -18.92 16.75
CA LEU A 302 11.95 -18.28 15.94
C LEU A 302 11.29 -17.15 16.75
N CYS A 303 11.09 -16.02 16.10
CA CYS A 303 10.60 -14.77 16.68
C CYS A 303 9.21 -14.39 16.10
N PRO A 304 8.12 -15.13 16.41
CA PRO A 304 6.78 -14.79 15.91
C PRO A 304 6.21 -13.58 16.66
N GLY A 305 5.81 -12.53 15.95
CA GLY A 305 5.34 -11.29 16.57
C GLY A 305 4.54 -10.36 15.66
N ARG A 306 3.71 -9.52 16.30
CA ARG A 306 3.08 -8.37 15.64
C ARG A 306 4.12 -7.27 15.38
N VAL A 307 4.08 -6.65 14.20
CA VAL A 307 4.98 -5.58 13.75
C VAL A 307 4.16 -4.41 13.20
N TYR A 308 4.81 -3.25 13.06
CA TYR A 308 4.18 -1.95 12.92
C TYR A 308 4.93 -1.07 11.91
N ARG A 309 4.24 -0.57 10.88
CA ARG A 309 4.80 0.32 9.86
C ARG A 309 3.74 1.35 9.46
N THR A 310 4.16 2.51 8.97
CA THR A 310 3.23 3.56 8.51
C THR A 310 2.73 3.35 7.06
N ASP A 311 2.85 2.12 6.54
CA ASP A 311 2.32 1.64 5.25
C ASP A 311 0.85 2.05 5.01
N GLU A 312 0.49 2.26 3.74
CA GLU A 312 -0.91 2.50 3.35
C GLU A 312 -1.82 1.30 3.65
N PHE A 313 -3.08 1.56 4.00
CA PHE A 313 -4.08 0.53 4.30
C PHE A 313 -4.82 0.06 3.02
N ASP A 314 -4.06 -0.60 2.13
CA ASP A 314 -4.54 -1.10 0.84
C ASP A 314 -4.83 -2.63 0.84
N ALA A 315 -4.99 -3.25 -0.34
CA ALA A 315 -5.31 -4.69 -0.46
C ALA A 315 -4.10 -5.64 -0.26
N THR A 316 -2.89 -5.08 -0.15
CA THR A 316 -1.57 -5.72 -0.19
C THR A 316 -0.65 -5.31 0.97
N HIS A 317 -1.01 -4.23 1.67
CA HIS A 317 -0.28 -3.66 2.81
C HIS A 317 -1.19 -3.46 4.02
N LEU A 318 -0.61 -3.61 5.21
CA LEU A 318 -1.28 -3.42 6.49
C LEU A 318 -0.30 -2.72 7.44
N PRO A 319 -0.68 -1.61 8.10
CA PRO A 319 0.22 -0.91 9.02
C PRO A 319 0.46 -1.67 10.34
N VAL A 320 -0.30 -2.74 10.58
CA VAL A 320 -0.17 -3.64 11.72
C VAL A 320 -0.43 -5.06 11.23
N PHE A 321 0.62 -5.87 11.18
CA PHE A 321 0.58 -7.25 10.68
C PHE A 321 1.43 -8.18 11.53
N THR A 322 1.52 -9.46 11.16
CA THR A 322 2.21 -10.48 11.94
C THR A 322 3.36 -11.08 11.14
N GLN A 323 4.57 -10.94 11.65
CA GLN A 323 5.76 -11.51 11.05
C GLN A 323 6.21 -12.74 11.85
N PHE A 324 6.91 -13.65 11.21
CA PHE A 324 7.85 -14.53 11.90
C PHE A 324 9.22 -14.42 11.24
N GLU A 325 10.24 -14.43 12.07
CA GLU A 325 11.63 -14.55 11.66
C GLU A 325 12.28 -15.76 12.33
N GLY A 326 13.39 -16.22 11.75
CA GLY A 326 14.32 -17.14 12.41
C GLY A 326 15.71 -16.52 12.54
N LEU A 327 16.43 -16.98 13.56
CA LEU A 327 17.86 -16.72 13.76
C LEU A 327 18.55 -18.04 14.12
N VAL A 328 19.68 -18.29 13.46
CA VAL A 328 20.70 -19.24 13.90
C VAL A 328 22.00 -18.49 14.14
N VAL A 329 22.70 -18.79 15.24
CA VAL A 329 24.11 -18.42 15.45
C VAL A 329 24.84 -19.61 16.09
N ASP A 330 25.84 -20.16 15.39
CA ASP A 330 26.60 -21.36 15.76
C ASP A 330 27.93 -21.38 14.96
N LYS A 331 28.77 -22.41 15.15
CA LYS A 331 30.02 -22.56 14.39
C LYS A 331 29.77 -23.30 13.07
N GLY A 332 30.41 -22.85 11.99
CA GLY A 332 30.30 -23.47 10.67
C GLY A 332 28.92 -23.35 10.01
N ILE A 333 28.16 -22.30 10.33
CA ILE A 333 26.85 -22.01 9.73
C ILE A 333 27.06 -21.25 8.42
N THR A 334 26.31 -21.66 7.39
CA THR A 334 26.55 -21.22 6.00
C THR A 334 25.26 -20.89 5.27
N MET A 335 25.37 -20.24 4.11
CA MET A 335 24.21 -19.93 3.27
C MET A 335 23.49 -21.20 2.78
N ALA A 336 24.19 -22.33 2.66
CA ALA A 336 23.59 -23.65 2.45
C ALA A 336 22.70 -24.13 3.62
N HIS A 337 23.07 -23.82 4.87
CA HIS A 337 22.26 -24.12 6.07
C HIS A 337 21.00 -23.24 6.15
N LEU A 338 21.11 -21.96 5.75
CA LEU A 338 19.95 -21.09 5.54
C LEU A 338 19.02 -21.67 4.48
N LYS A 339 19.59 -22.08 3.33
CA LYS A 339 18.83 -22.61 2.20
C LYS A 339 18.07 -23.89 2.52
N GLY A 340 18.71 -24.89 3.15
CA GLY A 340 18.00 -26.11 3.53
C GLY A 340 16.91 -25.88 4.58
N THR A 341 17.12 -24.92 5.50
CA THR A 341 16.09 -24.48 6.46
C THR A 341 14.87 -23.88 5.74
N LEU A 342 15.09 -23.02 4.75
CA LEU A 342 14.03 -22.34 4.00
C LEU A 342 13.33 -23.26 2.99
N ASP A 343 14.08 -24.09 2.25
CA ASP A 343 13.56 -25.13 1.36
C ASP A 343 12.67 -26.11 2.14
N HIS A 344 13.07 -26.47 3.36
CA HIS A 344 12.29 -27.32 4.25
C HIS A 344 11.02 -26.62 4.77
N ALA A 345 11.11 -25.36 5.18
CA ALA A 345 9.95 -24.56 5.59
C ALA A 345 8.92 -24.40 4.45
N ALA A 346 9.38 -24.18 3.22
CA ALA A 346 8.53 -24.14 2.02
C ALA A 346 7.77 -25.47 1.83
N ARG A 347 8.48 -26.61 1.88
CA ARG A 347 7.88 -27.94 1.74
C ARG A 347 6.84 -28.25 2.82
N VAL A 348 7.07 -27.80 4.06
CA VAL A 348 6.13 -27.96 5.20
C VAL A 348 4.87 -27.09 5.05
N LEU A 349 4.98 -25.89 4.46
CA LEU A 349 3.86 -24.94 4.35
C LEU A 349 3.04 -25.07 3.07
N PHE A 350 3.67 -25.43 1.95
CA PHE A 350 3.05 -25.48 0.61
C PHE A 350 2.99 -26.88 -0.01
N GLY A 351 3.70 -27.88 0.54
CA GLY A 351 3.71 -29.27 0.08
C GLY A 351 5.05 -29.72 -0.53
N PRO A 352 5.26 -31.03 -0.75
CA PRO A 352 6.56 -31.58 -1.10
C PRO A 352 7.11 -31.12 -2.46
N GLU A 353 6.25 -30.69 -3.38
CA GLU A 353 6.62 -30.14 -4.70
C GLU A 353 6.97 -28.63 -4.66
N ALA A 354 6.96 -28.00 -3.48
CA ALA A 354 7.34 -26.59 -3.34
C ALA A 354 8.77 -26.35 -3.86
N LYS A 355 8.91 -25.41 -4.81
CA LYS A 355 10.19 -24.97 -5.35
C LYS A 355 10.50 -23.55 -4.89
N THR A 356 11.77 -23.34 -4.61
CA THR A 356 12.36 -22.14 -4.02
C THR A 356 13.59 -21.75 -4.82
N ARG A 357 13.92 -20.46 -4.82
CA ARG A 357 15.22 -19.95 -5.27
C ARG A 357 15.62 -18.77 -4.38
N PHE A 358 16.91 -18.49 -4.29
CA PHE A 358 17.39 -17.20 -3.84
C PHE A 358 17.53 -16.24 -5.02
N ARG A 359 17.53 -14.94 -4.70
CA ARG A 359 17.83 -13.82 -5.59
C ARG A 359 18.55 -12.76 -4.76
N ALA A 360 19.57 -12.10 -5.30
CA ALA A 360 20.27 -11.03 -4.59
C ALA A 360 19.32 -9.87 -4.26
N ASN A 361 19.42 -9.35 -3.04
CA ASN A 361 18.79 -8.14 -2.50
C ASN A 361 19.54 -7.79 -1.20
N PHE A 362 19.45 -6.56 -0.71
CA PHE A 362 20.22 -6.05 0.42
C PHE A 362 19.34 -5.79 1.67
N PHE A 363 19.79 -6.24 2.84
CA PHE A 363 19.19 -5.90 4.13
C PHE A 363 20.29 -5.54 5.15
N PRO A 364 20.23 -4.40 5.87
CA PRO A 364 21.35 -3.94 6.70
C PRO A 364 21.86 -4.92 7.77
N PHE A 365 21.01 -5.85 8.22
CA PHE A 365 21.32 -6.83 9.25
C PHE A 365 21.86 -8.17 8.71
N THR A 366 21.98 -8.35 7.40
CA THR A 366 22.56 -9.55 6.77
C THR A 366 23.62 -9.24 5.70
N GLU A 367 24.62 -10.09 5.59
CA GLU A 367 25.72 -9.99 4.61
C GLU A 367 26.44 -11.36 4.49
N PRO A 368 26.38 -12.07 3.36
CA PRO A 368 25.54 -11.83 2.17
C PRO A 368 24.04 -11.80 2.44
N SER A 369 23.30 -11.07 1.60
CA SER A 369 21.85 -10.94 1.65
C SER A 369 21.15 -11.58 0.42
N ALA A 370 19.90 -12.01 0.62
CA ALA A 370 19.08 -12.62 -0.42
C ALA A 370 17.57 -12.51 -0.13
N GLU A 371 16.76 -12.50 -1.17
CA GLU A 371 15.33 -12.82 -1.07
C GLU A 371 15.05 -14.26 -1.50
N LEU A 372 14.15 -14.91 -0.78
CA LEU A 372 13.59 -16.20 -1.14
C LEU A 372 12.33 -16.01 -1.99
N ASP A 373 12.41 -16.39 -3.26
CA ASP A 373 11.25 -16.51 -4.13
C ASP A 373 10.68 -17.94 -4.06
N LEU A 374 9.35 -18.07 -4.00
CA LEU A 374 8.58 -19.31 -4.10
C LEU A 374 7.97 -19.46 -5.50
N TRP A 375 8.00 -20.65 -6.08
CA TRP A 375 7.30 -20.95 -7.34
C TRP A 375 5.81 -21.20 -7.10
N HIS A 376 4.96 -20.41 -7.73
CA HIS A 376 3.50 -20.53 -7.61
C HIS A 376 2.87 -20.95 -8.95
N PRO A 377 2.49 -22.23 -9.13
CA PRO A 377 2.10 -22.78 -10.44
C PRO A 377 0.76 -22.27 -10.98
N THR A 378 -0.15 -21.79 -10.11
CA THR A 378 -1.52 -21.41 -10.47
C THR A 378 -1.82 -19.94 -10.21
N PHE A 379 -0.81 -19.05 -10.29
CA PHE A 379 -1.04 -17.64 -9.97
C PHE A 379 -1.90 -16.95 -11.03
N LYS A 380 -2.55 -15.85 -10.63
CA LYS A 380 -3.38 -15.02 -11.50
C LYS A 380 -2.52 -14.45 -12.64
N GLY A 381 -2.76 -14.93 -13.86
CA GLY A 381 -1.99 -14.58 -15.06
C GLY A 381 -0.96 -15.62 -15.51
N GLY A 382 -0.71 -16.69 -14.76
CA GLY A 382 0.21 -17.77 -15.13
C GLY A 382 1.09 -18.25 -13.96
N ALA A 383 1.84 -19.33 -14.18
CA ALA A 383 2.84 -19.79 -13.24
C ALA A 383 4.01 -18.78 -13.17
N ARG A 384 4.47 -18.45 -11.95
CA ARG A 384 5.55 -17.48 -11.75
C ARG A 384 6.31 -17.72 -10.44
N TRP A 385 7.49 -17.12 -10.32
CA TRP A 385 8.16 -16.87 -9.05
C TRP A 385 7.47 -15.72 -8.31
N ILE A 386 7.46 -15.76 -6.97
CA ILE A 386 6.89 -14.75 -6.09
C ILE A 386 7.79 -14.59 -4.86
N GLU A 387 8.20 -13.35 -4.56
CA GLU A 387 8.87 -12.97 -3.31
C GLU A 387 8.07 -13.46 -2.09
N TRP A 388 8.73 -14.22 -1.20
CA TRP A 388 8.11 -14.76 0.03
C TRP A 388 8.72 -14.17 1.31
N GLY A 389 10.01 -13.80 1.29
CA GLY A 389 10.65 -13.10 2.40
C GLY A 389 12.15 -12.85 2.19
N GLY A 390 12.69 -11.89 2.96
CA GLY A 390 14.12 -11.58 3.01
C GLY A 390 14.89 -12.51 3.94
N CYS A 391 16.17 -12.73 3.64
CA CYS A 391 17.07 -13.59 4.40
C CYS A 391 18.55 -13.29 4.10
N GLY A 392 19.46 -13.93 4.83
CA GLY A 392 20.90 -13.84 4.57
C GLY A 392 21.74 -14.36 5.74
N MET A 393 23.05 -14.31 5.60
CA MET A 393 23.99 -14.56 6.70
C MET A 393 23.98 -13.35 7.65
N VAL A 394 24.04 -13.52 8.97
CA VAL A 394 23.98 -12.39 9.91
C VAL A 394 25.20 -11.49 9.72
N ASN A 395 24.96 -10.19 9.46
CA ASN A 395 26.04 -9.23 9.19
C ASN A 395 27.01 -9.16 10.40
N PRO A 396 28.34 -9.12 10.18
CA PRO A 396 29.31 -9.18 11.27
C PRO A 396 29.19 -8.02 12.29
N ASN A 397 28.66 -6.86 11.90
CA ASN A 397 28.40 -5.75 12.82
C ASN A 397 27.23 -6.03 13.79
N VAL A 398 26.26 -6.86 13.39
CA VAL A 398 25.16 -7.30 14.26
C VAL A 398 25.67 -8.29 15.31
N LEU A 399 26.58 -9.19 14.92
CA LEU A 399 27.28 -10.06 15.87
C LEU A 399 28.12 -9.24 16.86
N ARG A 400 28.92 -8.27 16.38
CA ARG A 400 29.70 -7.34 17.23
C ARG A 400 28.83 -6.50 18.17
N ALA A 401 27.66 -6.03 17.73
CA ALA A 401 26.70 -5.30 18.57
C ALA A 401 26.08 -6.19 19.67
N ALA A 402 25.97 -7.51 19.43
CA ALA A 402 25.63 -8.48 20.46
C ALA A 402 26.85 -8.94 21.29
N GLY A 403 28.08 -8.60 20.91
CA GLY A 403 29.32 -9.07 21.54
C GLY A 403 29.64 -10.53 21.25
N ILE A 404 29.30 -10.98 20.05
CA ILE A 404 29.66 -12.28 19.48
C ILE A 404 30.77 -12.04 18.45
N ASP A 405 31.82 -12.84 18.45
CA ASP A 405 32.93 -12.72 17.50
C ASP A 405 32.55 -13.29 16.12
N PRO A 406 32.51 -12.46 15.05
CA PRO A 406 32.20 -12.93 13.69
C PRO A 406 33.34 -13.71 13.01
N GLU A 407 34.52 -13.81 13.63
CA GLU A 407 35.61 -14.69 13.16
C GLU A 407 35.49 -16.11 13.76
N GLU A 408 34.79 -16.28 14.90
CA GLU A 408 34.55 -17.59 15.53
C GLU A 408 33.14 -18.14 15.22
N TYR A 409 32.13 -17.26 15.17
CA TYR A 409 30.73 -17.63 14.97
C TYR A 409 30.14 -17.03 13.70
N SER A 410 29.28 -17.83 13.07
CA SER A 410 28.50 -17.45 11.90
C SER A 410 27.02 -17.65 12.23
N GLY A 411 26.14 -17.08 11.41
CA GLY A 411 24.71 -17.21 11.62
C GLY A 411 23.92 -16.86 10.39
N PHE A 412 22.63 -17.18 10.40
CA PHE A 412 21.70 -16.72 9.37
C PHE A 412 20.40 -16.22 9.96
N ALA A 413 19.77 -15.28 9.25
CA ALA A 413 18.47 -14.72 9.56
C ALA A 413 17.53 -14.83 8.37
N PHE A 414 16.22 -14.91 8.64
CA PHE A 414 15.17 -14.83 7.62
C PHE A 414 13.89 -14.26 8.21
N GLY A 415 13.04 -13.61 7.40
CA GLY A 415 11.79 -12.98 7.85
C GLY A 415 10.66 -13.04 6.83
N MET A 416 9.45 -13.40 7.30
CA MET A 416 8.28 -13.65 6.45
C MET A 416 6.98 -13.10 7.08
N GLY A 417 6.18 -12.39 6.27
CA GLY A 417 4.84 -11.92 6.64
C GLY A 417 3.82 -13.06 6.62
N ILE A 418 3.09 -13.27 7.71
CA ILE A 418 2.14 -14.38 7.87
C ILE A 418 0.89 -14.14 7.02
N GLU A 419 0.40 -12.90 6.95
CA GLU A 419 -0.74 -12.50 6.14
C GLU A 419 -0.44 -12.68 4.63
N ARG A 420 0.74 -12.25 4.15
CA ARG A 420 1.22 -12.47 2.78
C ARG A 420 1.37 -13.97 2.46
N THR A 421 1.97 -14.74 3.37
CA THR A 421 2.04 -16.23 3.28
C THR A 421 0.63 -16.86 3.20
N LEU A 422 -0.34 -16.35 3.96
CA LEU A 422 -1.71 -16.84 3.99
C LEU A 422 -2.47 -16.48 2.70
N MET A 423 -2.21 -15.34 2.06
CA MET A 423 -2.75 -15.00 0.73
C MET A 423 -2.31 -16.06 -0.30
N PHE A 424 -1.00 -16.28 -0.45
CA PHE A 424 -0.44 -17.22 -1.42
C PHE A 424 -0.97 -18.64 -1.22
N ARG A 425 -1.12 -19.08 0.04
CA ARG A 425 -1.67 -20.41 0.37
C ARG A 425 -3.19 -20.53 0.18
N SER A 426 -3.94 -19.43 0.13
CA SER A 426 -5.42 -19.44 0.23
C SER A 426 -6.18 -18.73 -0.90
N ASP A 427 -5.50 -18.16 -1.90
CA ASP A 427 -6.08 -17.32 -2.97
C ASP A 427 -6.87 -16.10 -2.45
N VAL A 428 -6.55 -15.60 -1.24
CA VAL A 428 -7.14 -14.37 -0.71
C VAL A 428 -6.55 -13.16 -1.45
N GLN A 429 -7.42 -12.31 -1.99
CA GLN A 429 -7.04 -11.21 -2.89
C GLN A 429 -6.84 -9.86 -2.17
N ASP A 430 -7.24 -9.74 -0.90
CA ASP A 430 -7.21 -8.50 -0.13
C ASP A 430 -6.81 -8.80 1.33
N MET A 431 -5.72 -8.19 1.83
CA MET A 431 -5.27 -8.38 3.22
C MET A 431 -6.25 -7.82 4.25
N ARG A 432 -7.08 -6.84 3.89
CA ARG A 432 -7.97 -6.15 4.83
C ARG A 432 -9.10 -7.05 5.31
N ASP A 433 -9.49 -8.06 4.53
CA ASP A 433 -10.40 -9.12 4.97
C ASP A 433 -9.89 -9.82 6.25
N MET A 434 -8.56 -9.90 6.45
CA MET A 434 -7.93 -10.47 7.64
C MET A 434 -7.92 -9.48 8.83
N ALA A 435 -7.77 -8.18 8.56
CA ALA A 435 -7.64 -7.12 9.56
C ALA A 435 -8.96 -6.47 9.99
N GLU A 436 -10.03 -6.58 9.18
CA GLU A 436 -11.34 -6.00 9.48
C GLU A 436 -12.09 -6.73 10.62
N GLY A 437 -11.73 -7.98 10.94
CA GLY A 437 -12.44 -8.77 11.94
C GLY A 437 -13.88 -9.10 11.54
N ASP A 438 -14.16 -9.29 10.25
CA ASP A 438 -15.44 -9.82 9.78
C ASP A 438 -15.51 -11.33 10.09
N VAL A 439 -16.41 -11.73 10.99
CA VAL A 439 -16.44 -13.13 11.46
C VAL A 439 -16.69 -14.14 10.34
N ARG A 440 -17.29 -13.69 9.22
CA ARG A 440 -17.55 -14.55 8.06
C ARG A 440 -16.27 -14.98 7.34
N PHE A 441 -15.15 -14.26 7.49
CA PHE A 441 -13.87 -14.67 6.90
C PHE A 441 -13.35 -15.95 7.57
N SER A 442 -13.23 -15.92 8.90
CA SER A 442 -12.82 -17.05 9.73
C SER A 442 -13.83 -18.21 9.71
N GLU A 443 -15.13 -17.92 9.59
CA GLU A 443 -16.16 -18.97 9.41
C GLU A 443 -16.10 -19.67 8.05
N GLN A 444 -15.88 -18.94 6.94
CA GLN A 444 -15.93 -19.52 5.58
C GLN A 444 -14.85 -20.59 5.37
N ARG A 445 -13.66 -20.40 5.96
CA ARG A 445 -12.54 -21.36 5.90
C ARG A 445 -12.86 -22.73 6.53
N ARG A 446 -13.89 -22.82 7.39
CA ARG A 446 -14.33 -24.11 8.00
C ARG A 446 -15.06 -25.06 7.02
N ARG A 447 -15.46 -24.63 5.81
CA ARG A 447 -16.50 -25.33 5.02
C ARG A 447 -16.17 -25.68 3.55
N ALA A 448 -14.96 -25.44 3.05
CA ALA A 448 -14.67 -25.57 1.62
C ALA A 448 -13.43 -26.43 1.29
N PRO A 449 -13.59 -27.58 0.61
CA PRO A 449 -12.58 -28.09 -0.32
C PRO A 449 -12.47 -27.11 -1.49
N LEU A 450 -11.27 -26.63 -1.78
CA LEU A 450 -11.05 -25.57 -2.76
C LEU A 450 -11.40 -26.03 -4.19
N ARG A 451 -12.30 -25.29 -4.87
CA ARG A 451 -12.53 -25.37 -6.32
C ARG A 451 -12.52 -23.96 -6.91
N ALA A 452 -11.58 -23.70 -7.79
CA ALA A 452 -11.38 -22.39 -8.42
C ALA A 452 -12.63 -21.92 -9.19
N ARG A 453 -12.94 -20.62 -9.09
CA ARG A 453 -13.99 -19.96 -9.87
C ARG A 453 -13.36 -19.14 -11.00
N ARG A 454 -13.89 -19.26 -12.22
CA ARG A 454 -13.40 -18.49 -13.37
C ARG A 454 -13.82 -17.01 -13.28
N PRO A 455 -12.95 -16.05 -13.64
CA PRO A 455 -13.33 -14.65 -13.79
C PRO A 455 -14.28 -14.46 -15.00
N TYR A 456 -15.20 -13.50 -14.88
CA TYR A 456 -16.23 -13.21 -15.89
C TYR A 456 -15.72 -12.20 -16.94
N ARG A 457 -15.87 -12.53 -18.23
CA ARG A 457 -15.37 -11.71 -19.35
C ARG A 457 -16.49 -10.81 -19.90
N ARG A 458 -16.27 -9.49 -19.92
CA ARG A 458 -17.21 -8.50 -20.45
C ARG A 458 -17.14 -8.48 -21.99
N ARG A 459 -18.27 -8.49 -22.71
CA ARG A 459 -18.35 -8.23 -24.17
C ARG A 459 -18.87 -6.82 -24.45
N ARG A 460 -18.49 -6.26 -25.60
CA ARG A 460 -19.07 -5.01 -26.16
C ARG A 460 -20.50 -5.24 -26.67
N GLY A 461 -21.24 -4.15 -26.82
CA GLY A 461 -22.45 -4.02 -27.63
C GLY A 461 -22.45 -2.62 -28.24
N GLU A 462 -23.04 -2.48 -29.44
CA GLU A 462 -22.89 -1.29 -30.30
C GLU A 462 -24.25 -0.64 -30.61
N GLY A 463 -24.23 0.55 -31.20
CA GLY A 463 -25.37 1.13 -31.94
C GLY A 463 -26.02 2.37 -31.32
N VAL A 464 -25.65 3.56 -31.81
CA VAL A 464 -26.41 4.81 -31.71
C VAL A 464 -26.19 5.62 -33.00
N HIS A 465 -27.26 6.09 -33.65
CA HIS A 465 -27.23 7.13 -34.67
C HIS A 465 -27.53 8.49 -34.01
N PRO A 466 -26.96 9.62 -34.51
CA PRO A 466 -27.81 10.55 -35.25
C PRO A 466 -27.10 11.35 -36.38
N GLU A 467 -27.85 12.29 -36.97
CA GLU A 467 -27.54 13.14 -38.13
C GLU A 467 -26.81 14.48 -37.75
N PRO A 468 -26.31 15.28 -38.72
CA PRO A 468 -25.24 16.27 -38.46
C PRO A 468 -25.69 17.69 -38.09
N GLN A 469 -24.80 18.46 -37.46
CA GLN A 469 -24.99 19.88 -37.10
C GLN A 469 -23.70 20.74 -37.08
N SER A 470 -23.74 21.84 -37.84
CA SER A 470 -23.35 23.25 -37.51
C SER A 470 -22.13 23.61 -36.62
N ASN A 471 -21.20 22.72 -36.28
CA ASN A 471 -20.24 22.94 -35.18
C ASN A 471 -19.03 23.90 -35.42
N GLY A 472 -18.93 24.57 -36.57
CA GLY A 472 -17.91 25.61 -36.82
C GLY A 472 -16.44 25.16 -36.88
N LYS A 473 -16.14 23.85 -36.93
CA LYS A 473 -14.75 23.37 -37.02
C LYS A 473 -14.23 23.30 -38.45
N THR A 474 -13.10 23.95 -38.71
CA THR A 474 -12.34 23.79 -39.96
C THR A 474 -11.79 22.37 -40.08
N ILE A 475 -11.98 21.75 -41.24
CA ILE A 475 -11.47 20.41 -41.59
C ILE A 475 -10.71 20.52 -42.90
N ARG A 476 -9.60 19.78 -43.05
CA ARG A 476 -8.78 19.72 -44.26
C ARG A 476 -8.96 18.36 -44.93
N TRP A 477 -9.18 18.33 -46.24
CA TRP A 477 -9.02 17.14 -47.06
C TRP A 477 -7.70 17.23 -47.82
N CYS A 478 -6.84 16.24 -47.63
CA CYS A 478 -5.46 16.26 -48.09
C CYS A 478 -5.25 15.11 -49.08
N GLN A 479 -4.50 15.38 -50.14
CA GLN A 479 -3.88 14.34 -50.95
C GLN A 479 -2.51 14.06 -50.33
N VAL A 480 -2.29 12.84 -49.86
CA VAL A 480 -1.06 12.44 -49.16
C VAL A 480 -0.45 11.27 -49.90
N ASP A 481 0.76 11.43 -50.40
CA ASP A 481 1.52 10.31 -50.97
C ASP A 481 2.03 9.40 -49.85
N VAL A 482 1.84 8.10 -50.01
CA VAL A 482 2.37 7.06 -49.11
C VAL A 482 3.29 6.07 -49.85
N GLY A 483 3.67 6.37 -51.09
CA GLY A 483 4.56 5.56 -51.93
C GLY A 483 3.81 4.51 -52.76
N GLU A 484 4.35 4.17 -53.93
CA GLU A 484 3.68 3.28 -54.90
C GLU A 484 3.35 1.90 -54.31
N GLU A 485 4.25 1.33 -53.50
CA GLU A 485 4.06 0.05 -52.80
C GLU A 485 2.87 0.05 -51.82
N HIS A 486 2.39 1.23 -51.42
CA HIS A 486 1.22 1.43 -50.58
C HIS A 486 0.05 2.08 -51.34
N GLY A 487 0.14 2.12 -52.67
CA GLY A 487 -0.89 2.62 -53.58
C GLY A 487 -0.84 4.13 -53.85
N GLY A 488 0.31 4.77 -53.65
CA GLY A 488 0.58 6.15 -54.03
C GLY A 488 -0.26 7.17 -53.27
N VAL A 489 -0.86 8.12 -54.00
CA VAL A 489 -1.58 9.27 -53.41
C VAL A 489 -2.95 8.86 -52.87
N ARG A 490 -3.16 9.09 -51.57
CA ARG A 490 -4.40 8.80 -50.83
C ARG A 490 -5.11 10.08 -50.39
N GLY A 491 -6.44 10.10 -50.52
CA GLY A 491 -7.28 11.15 -49.96
C GLY A 491 -7.54 10.91 -48.47
N ILE A 492 -7.04 11.79 -47.60
CA ILE A 492 -7.14 11.67 -46.13
C ILE A 492 -7.74 12.95 -45.54
N VAL A 493 -8.63 12.81 -44.57
CA VAL A 493 -9.27 13.94 -43.88
C VAL A 493 -8.62 14.18 -42.52
N CYS A 494 -8.08 15.38 -42.28
CA CYS A 494 -7.42 15.76 -41.05
C CYS A 494 -8.07 17.02 -40.42
N GLY A 495 -8.14 17.05 -39.09
CA GLY A 495 -8.65 18.19 -38.32
C GLY A 495 -7.59 19.10 -37.70
N ALA A 496 -6.30 18.78 -37.86
CA ALA A 496 -5.21 19.59 -37.33
C ALA A 496 -4.89 20.79 -38.24
N SER A 497 -4.34 21.84 -37.65
CA SER A 497 -3.96 23.09 -38.34
C SER A 497 -2.45 23.26 -38.53
N ASN A 498 -1.62 22.50 -37.81
CA ASN A 498 -0.17 22.73 -37.65
C ASN A 498 0.71 22.32 -38.85
N PHE A 499 0.13 21.74 -39.91
CA PHE A 499 0.86 21.23 -41.06
C PHE A 499 0.56 22.00 -42.36
N PHE A 500 1.43 21.84 -43.35
CA PHE A 500 1.47 22.55 -44.62
C PHE A 500 1.66 21.58 -45.80
N ALA A 501 1.49 22.07 -47.04
CA ALA A 501 1.76 21.26 -48.22
C ALA A 501 3.28 21.05 -48.37
N GLY A 502 3.72 19.80 -48.53
CA GLY A 502 5.13 19.41 -48.57
C GLY A 502 5.69 18.86 -47.25
N ASP A 503 4.98 18.98 -46.13
CA ASP A 503 5.37 18.33 -44.88
C ASP A 503 5.34 16.79 -45.03
N LYS A 504 6.43 16.13 -44.60
CA LYS A 504 6.44 14.69 -44.37
C LYS A 504 5.78 14.38 -43.02
N VAL A 505 4.83 13.45 -43.00
CA VAL A 505 3.94 13.17 -41.85
C VAL A 505 3.70 11.68 -41.67
N VAL A 506 3.37 11.24 -40.46
CA VAL A 506 3.03 9.83 -40.20
C VAL A 506 1.58 9.55 -40.59
N VAL A 507 1.37 8.60 -41.50
CA VAL A 507 0.06 8.11 -41.93
C VAL A 507 -0.19 6.71 -41.40
N THR A 508 -1.40 6.48 -40.87
CA THR A 508 -1.91 5.12 -40.63
C THR A 508 -3.00 4.79 -41.65
N LEU A 509 -2.80 3.68 -42.36
CA LEU A 509 -3.64 3.24 -43.47
C LEU A 509 -4.70 2.23 -43.00
N PRO A 510 -5.75 1.96 -43.81
CA PRO A 510 -6.73 0.92 -43.49
C PRO A 510 -6.08 -0.44 -43.24
N GLY A 511 -6.35 -1.04 -42.08
CA GLY A 511 -5.71 -2.28 -41.62
C GLY A 511 -4.69 -2.06 -40.48
N SER A 512 -4.11 -0.86 -40.34
CA SER A 512 -3.32 -0.49 -39.16
C SER A 512 -4.17 -0.51 -37.88
N VAL A 513 -3.54 -0.74 -36.73
CA VAL A 513 -4.21 -0.65 -35.41
C VAL A 513 -3.36 0.23 -34.50
N LEU A 514 -3.91 1.37 -34.08
CA LEU A 514 -3.26 2.28 -33.14
C LEU A 514 -3.41 1.79 -31.68
N PRO A 515 -2.50 2.25 -30.78
CA PRO A 515 -2.66 2.15 -29.32
C PRO A 515 -4.08 2.49 -28.83
N GLY A 516 -4.53 1.81 -27.76
CA GLY A 516 -5.92 1.88 -27.30
C GLY A 516 -6.89 1.00 -28.12
N PRO A 517 -6.43 -0.18 -28.60
CA PRO A 517 -7.01 -0.98 -29.68
C PRO A 517 -7.94 -0.25 -30.66
N PHE A 518 -7.39 0.67 -31.44
CA PHE A 518 -8.12 1.51 -32.40
C PHE A 518 -7.79 1.13 -33.85
N PRO A 519 -8.59 0.25 -34.50
CA PRO A 519 -8.34 -0.18 -35.88
C PRO A 519 -8.72 0.90 -36.90
N ILE A 520 -7.86 1.10 -37.89
CA ILE A 520 -8.07 2.05 -38.98
C ILE A 520 -8.80 1.37 -40.13
N ALA A 521 -9.82 2.06 -40.65
CA ALA A 521 -10.57 1.65 -41.83
C ALA A 521 -10.94 2.88 -42.67
N ALA A 522 -10.99 2.70 -44.00
CA ALA A 522 -11.46 3.71 -44.93
C ALA A 522 -12.91 4.10 -44.61
N ARG A 523 -13.18 5.41 -44.49
CA ARG A 523 -14.51 5.91 -44.12
C ARG A 523 -14.88 7.18 -44.87
N LYS A 524 -16.15 7.33 -45.22
CA LYS A 524 -16.68 8.64 -45.67
C LYS A 524 -16.93 9.52 -44.46
N THR A 525 -16.36 10.72 -44.46
CA THR A 525 -16.50 11.72 -43.40
C THR A 525 -16.38 13.13 -43.98
N TYR A 526 -17.17 14.07 -43.48
CA TYR A 526 -17.18 15.47 -43.95
C TYR A 526 -17.30 15.63 -45.49
N GLY A 527 -18.04 14.73 -46.16
CA GLY A 527 -18.26 14.74 -47.61
C GLY A 527 -17.24 13.95 -48.44
N HIS A 528 -16.04 13.68 -47.90
CA HIS A 528 -14.95 13.00 -48.61
C HIS A 528 -14.74 11.57 -48.11
N THR A 529 -14.11 10.72 -48.92
CA THR A 529 -13.51 9.47 -48.42
C THR A 529 -12.17 9.81 -47.76
N SER A 530 -11.97 9.32 -46.53
CA SER A 530 -10.68 9.33 -45.83
C SER A 530 -10.13 7.91 -45.81
N ASP A 531 -9.05 7.69 -46.55
CA ASP A 531 -8.42 6.38 -46.76
C ASP A 531 -7.26 6.16 -45.79
N GLY A 532 -7.55 6.31 -44.50
CA GLY A 532 -6.55 6.37 -43.41
C GLY A 532 -6.73 7.61 -42.53
N MET A 533 -5.71 7.90 -41.72
CA MET A 533 -5.56 9.15 -40.95
C MET A 533 -4.09 9.54 -40.75
N ILE A 534 -3.82 10.84 -40.70
CA ILE A 534 -2.51 11.39 -40.28
C ILE A 534 -2.48 11.37 -38.75
N ALA A 535 -1.41 10.85 -38.14
CA ALA A 535 -1.34 10.60 -36.70
C ALA A 535 -0.59 11.70 -35.93
N SER A 536 -1.03 11.97 -34.70
CA SER A 536 -0.30 12.75 -33.70
C SER A 536 0.67 11.88 -32.88
N ALA A 537 1.67 12.50 -32.25
CA ALA A 537 2.60 11.82 -31.36
C ALA A 537 1.87 11.01 -30.27
N LYS A 538 0.80 11.56 -29.70
CA LYS A 538 -0.04 10.91 -28.69
C LYS A 538 -0.86 9.73 -29.20
N GLU A 539 -1.32 9.77 -30.45
CA GLU A 539 -1.99 8.62 -31.08
C GLU A 539 -1.01 7.48 -31.36
N LEU A 540 0.27 7.80 -31.65
CA LEU A 540 1.36 6.83 -31.78
C LEU A 540 1.91 6.33 -30.43
N GLY A 541 1.58 6.99 -29.31
CA GLY A 541 2.07 6.66 -27.97
C GLY A 541 3.35 7.39 -27.55
N LEU A 542 3.91 8.26 -28.39
CA LEU A 542 5.17 9.00 -28.18
C LEU A 542 5.09 10.16 -27.17
N GLY A 543 3.92 10.45 -26.58
CA GLY A 543 3.81 11.50 -25.56
C GLY A 543 2.39 11.96 -25.24
N SER A 544 2.29 12.98 -24.40
CA SER A 544 1.02 13.59 -23.97
C SER A 544 0.54 14.73 -24.88
N GLU A 545 1.37 15.16 -25.85
CA GLU A 545 1.13 16.32 -26.70
C GLU A 545 -0.13 16.19 -27.56
N HIS A 546 -0.78 17.30 -27.88
CA HIS A 546 -2.08 17.33 -28.54
C HIS A 546 -2.35 18.60 -29.37
N SER A 547 -1.34 19.41 -29.63
CA SER A 547 -1.42 20.62 -30.46
C SER A 547 -1.65 20.36 -31.96
N GLY A 548 -1.33 19.15 -32.45
CA GLY A 548 -1.52 18.80 -33.87
C GLY A 548 -1.07 17.38 -34.25
N ILE A 549 -0.88 17.14 -35.55
CA ILE A 549 -0.30 15.88 -36.05
C ILE A 549 1.23 15.91 -36.04
N LEU A 550 1.87 14.74 -36.10
CA LEU A 550 3.33 14.63 -36.09
C LEU A 550 3.89 14.94 -37.49
N ARG A 551 4.75 15.95 -37.56
CA ARG A 551 5.51 16.37 -38.74
C ARG A 551 6.95 15.90 -38.57
N LEU A 552 7.49 15.18 -39.54
CA LEU A 552 8.83 14.61 -39.48
C LEU A 552 9.93 15.68 -39.53
N VAL A 553 9.64 16.81 -40.19
CA VAL A 553 10.52 18.00 -40.21
C VAL A 553 10.70 18.62 -38.82
N ASP A 554 9.69 18.59 -37.95
CA ASP A 554 9.80 19.08 -36.56
C ASP A 554 10.66 18.17 -35.67
N LEU A 555 11.00 16.98 -36.16
CA LEU A 555 11.95 16.04 -35.57
C LEU A 555 13.31 16.01 -36.30
N GLY A 556 13.50 16.87 -37.32
CA GLY A 556 14.69 16.86 -38.17
C GLY A 556 14.84 15.63 -39.10
N ILE A 557 13.78 14.84 -39.29
CA ILE A 557 13.81 13.61 -40.10
C ILE A 557 13.41 13.90 -41.55
N ASP A 558 14.31 13.67 -42.51
CA ASP A 558 14.02 13.70 -43.95
C ASP A 558 13.96 12.30 -44.58
N ALA A 559 12.99 11.48 -44.16
CA ALA A 559 12.85 10.10 -44.64
C ALA A 559 12.21 10.00 -46.04
N PRO A 560 12.50 8.94 -46.84
CA PRO A 560 11.74 8.63 -48.06
C PRO A 560 10.25 8.39 -47.79
N VAL A 561 9.38 8.79 -48.73
CA VAL A 561 7.94 8.51 -48.65
C VAL A 561 7.72 6.99 -48.75
N GLY A 562 6.85 6.44 -47.89
CA GLY A 562 6.64 4.99 -47.74
C GLY A 562 7.56 4.30 -46.72
N SER A 563 8.49 5.02 -46.08
CA SER A 563 9.30 4.45 -44.98
C SER A 563 8.43 4.00 -43.80
N ASP A 564 8.75 2.84 -43.21
CA ASP A 564 8.05 2.34 -42.02
C ASP A 564 8.22 3.29 -40.82
N ALA A 565 7.09 3.80 -40.32
CA ALA A 565 7.06 4.69 -39.17
C ALA A 565 7.39 3.98 -37.83
N ILE A 566 7.30 2.65 -37.75
CA ILE A 566 7.68 1.90 -36.54
C ILE A 566 9.20 1.94 -36.38
N ALA A 567 9.94 1.44 -37.37
CA ALA A 567 11.40 1.46 -37.37
C ALA A 567 11.98 2.90 -37.37
N LEU A 568 11.35 3.85 -38.06
CA LEU A 568 11.80 5.24 -38.14
C LEU A 568 11.71 6.00 -36.80
N LEU A 569 10.81 5.59 -35.91
CA LEU A 569 10.54 6.27 -34.63
C LEU A 569 10.92 5.41 -33.40
N GLY A 570 11.39 4.18 -33.61
CA GLY A 570 11.77 3.23 -32.55
C GLY A 570 10.58 2.70 -31.75
N LEU A 571 9.42 2.49 -32.41
CA LEU A 571 8.17 2.08 -31.75
C LEU A 571 8.10 0.56 -31.46
N ASP A 572 9.15 -0.20 -31.77
CA ASP A 572 9.33 -1.62 -31.51
C ASP A 572 10.20 -1.92 -30.25
N ASP A 573 10.82 -0.90 -29.66
CA ASP A 573 11.65 -1.02 -28.45
C ASP A 573 10.81 -1.21 -27.16
N ILE A 574 11.40 -1.81 -26.12
CA ILE A 574 10.68 -2.28 -24.92
C ILE A 574 11.38 -1.81 -23.64
N ALA A 575 10.70 -0.94 -22.89
CA ALA A 575 11.12 -0.57 -21.54
C ALA A 575 11.06 -1.77 -20.57
N VAL A 576 12.14 -2.01 -19.83
CA VAL A 576 12.20 -2.97 -18.72
C VAL A 576 12.32 -2.20 -17.42
N GLU A 577 11.29 -2.24 -16.59
CA GLU A 577 11.28 -1.63 -15.26
C GLU A 577 12.06 -2.52 -14.26
N ILE A 578 13.08 -1.96 -13.61
CA ILE A 578 13.98 -2.68 -12.70
C ILE A 578 13.94 -2.03 -11.31
N ASN A 579 13.57 -2.81 -10.31
CA ASN A 579 13.65 -2.42 -8.89
C ASN A 579 15.10 -2.54 -8.40
N VAL A 580 15.93 -1.56 -8.73
CA VAL A 580 17.32 -1.45 -8.27
C VAL A 580 17.35 -1.21 -6.76
N THR A 581 18.15 -2.01 -6.05
CA THR A 581 18.33 -1.99 -4.60
C THR A 581 19.28 -0.86 -4.16
N PRO A 582 19.36 -0.49 -2.86
CA PRO A 582 20.14 0.68 -2.42
C PRO A 582 21.66 0.54 -2.61
N ASP A 583 22.18 -0.68 -2.44
CA ASP A 583 23.59 -1.08 -2.64
C ASP A 583 24.06 -0.90 -4.10
N ARG A 584 23.18 -1.17 -5.08
CA ARG A 584 23.54 -1.20 -6.50
C ARG A 584 23.30 0.15 -7.19
N GLY A 585 23.77 1.24 -6.60
CA GLY A 585 23.65 2.60 -7.13
C GLY A 585 24.08 2.73 -8.59
N TYR A 586 25.18 2.06 -8.97
CA TYR A 586 25.67 1.98 -10.35
C TYR A 586 24.64 1.43 -11.36
N ALA A 587 23.72 0.57 -10.94
CA ALA A 587 22.68 -0.02 -11.78
C ALA A 587 21.49 0.92 -12.03
N LEU A 588 21.49 2.16 -11.53
CA LEU A 588 20.59 3.23 -11.97
C LEU A 588 21.04 3.84 -13.34
N SER A 589 21.69 3.06 -14.18
CA SER A 589 22.24 3.47 -15.48
C SER A 589 22.29 2.32 -16.49
N LEU A 590 22.27 2.65 -17.78
CA LEU A 590 22.49 1.70 -18.86
C LEU A 590 23.88 1.07 -18.77
N ARG A 591 24.92 1.86 -18.43
CA ARG A 591 26.28 1.35 -18.13
C ARG A 591 26.27 0.22 -17.09
N GLY A 592 25.58 0.41 -15.96
CA GLY A 592 25.49 -0.59 -14.88
C GLY A 592 24.64 -1.80 -15.26
N VAL A 593 23.45 -1.59 -15.82
CA VAL A 593 22.54 -2.68 -16.23
C VAL A 593 23.15 -3.52 -17.36
N ALA A 594 23.81 -2.91 -18.34
CA ALA A 594 24.49 -3.63 -19.42
C ALA A 594 25.72 -4.42 -18.91
N ARG A 595 26.44 -3.92 -17.89
CA ARG A 595 27.51 -4.67 -17.24
C ARG A 595 26.97 -5.91 -16.52
N GLU A 596 25.90 -5.75 -15.74
CA GLU A 596 25.21 -6.86 -15.05
C GLU A 596 24.57 -7.86 -16.03
N TYR A 597 24.07 -7.40 -17.18
CA TYR A 597 23.61 -8.26 -18.27
C TYR A 597 24.78 -9.06 -18.89
N SER A 598 25.94 -8.42 -19.10
CA SER A 598 27.18 -9.11 -19.50
C SER A 598 27.58 -10.19 -18.49
N HIS A 599 27.61 -9.86 -17.19
CA HIS A 599 27.90 -10.85 -16.13
C HIS A 599 26.97 -12.07 -16.20
N ALA A 600 25.66 -11.85 -16.43
CA ALA A 600 24.65 -12.89 -16.46
C ALA A 600 24.55 -13.68 -17.79
N THR A 601 25.22 -13.24 -18.86
CA THR A 601 25.13 -13.85 -20.20
C THR A 601 26.48 -14.29 -20.79
N GLY A 602 27.60 -13.79 -20.26
CA GLY A 602 28.93 -13.97 -20.86
C GLY A 602 29.16 -13.14 -22.13
N ALA A 603 28.29 -12.17 -22.43
CA ALA A 603 28.44 -11.28 -23.59
C ALA A 603 29.51 -10.20 -23.36
N ASP A 604 30.28 -9.85 -24.40
CA ASP A 604 31.34 -8.84 -24.32
C ASP A 604 30.81 -7.46 -23.87
N PHE A 605 31.40 -6.89 -22.81
CA PHE A 605 31.06 -5.55 -22.32
C PHE A 605 32.12 -4.51 -22.69
N ARG A 606 31.73 -3.56 -23.56
CA ARG A 606 32.48 -2.33 -23.80
C ARG A 606 31.95 -1.23 -22.89
N ASP A 607 32.71 -0.86 -21.87
CA ASP A 607 32.32 0.17 -20.91
C ASP A 607 32.25 1.58 -21.56
N PRO A 608 31.06 2.22 -21.64
CA PRO A 608 30.94 3.59 -22.16
C PRO A 608 31.52 4.66 -21.22
N GLY A 609 31.77 4.32 -19.95
CA GLY A 609 32.42 5.19 -18.96
C GLY A 609 33.94 4.99 -18.84
N ALA A 610 34.57 4.22 -19.74
CA ALA A 610 36.01 4.04 -19.75
C ALA A 610 36.77 5.27 -20.29
N GLY A 611 38.07 5.33 -20.01
CA GLY A 611 38.95 6.40 -20.49
C GLY A 611 39.08 7.62 -19.55
N HIS A 612 38.88 7.41 -18.25
CA HIS A 612 38.98 8.43 -17.20
C HIS A 612 40.21 9.34 -17.35
N ASP A 613 41.43 8.80 -17.29
CA ASP A 613 42.67 9.60 -17.33
C ASP A 613 42.74 10.48 -18.57
N ALA A 614 42.44 9.90 -19.74
CA ALA A 614 42.47 10.63 -20.99
C ALA A 614 41.39 11.72 -21.05
N ALA A 615 40.26 11.57 -20.36
CA ALA A 615 39.24 12.62 -20.24
C ALA A 615 39.64 13.70 -19.20
N ARG A 616 40.24 13.31 -18.07
CA ARG A 616 40.83 14.22 -17.07
C ARG A 616 41.90 15.09 -17.70
N ASP A 617 42.88 14.49 -18.36
CA ASP A 617 44.03 15.16 -18.96
C ASP A 617 43.63 16.06 -20.17
N ARG A 618 42.45 15.83 -20.77
CA ARG A 618 41.80 16.73 -21.75
C ARG A 618 40.82 17.73 -21.14
N THR A 619 40.85 17.98 -19.82
CA THR A 619 39.97 18.96 -19.16
C THR A 619 40.69 20.30 -19.05
N PRO A 620 40.17 21.39 -19.66
CA PRO A 620 40.84 22.70 -19.62
C PRO A 620 40.95 23.27 -18.20
N GLN A 621 41.76 24.32 -18.05
CA GLN A 621 42.07 24.94 -16.76
C GLN A 621 41.94 26.47 -16.88
N GLY A 622 40.93 27.04 -16.22
CA GLY A 622 40.69 28.49 -16.24
C GLY A 622 39.38 28.94 -15.56
N PHE A 623 38.43 28.04 -15.35
CA PHE A 623 37.21 28.31 -14.57
C PHE A 623 37.43 27.91 -13.10
N PRO A 624 37.32 28.84 -12.12
CA PRO A 624 37.54 28.49 -10.72
C PRO A 624 36.46 27.58 -10.16
N VAL A 625 36.88 26.48 -9.53
CA VAL A 625 36.02 25.52 -8.82
C VAL A 625 36.60 25.26 -7.43
N ALA A 626 35.79 25.43 -6.38
CA ALA A 626 36.21 25.25 -4.99
C ALA A 626 35.17 24.47 -4.16
N VAL A 627 35.62 23.92 -3.03
CA VAL A 627 34.76 23.34 -1.98
C VAL A 627 35.10 23.97 -0.64
N ASP A 628 34.13 24.62 -0.01
CA ASP A 628 34.20 25.21 1.33
C ASP A 628 33.11 24.60 2.22
N ASP A 629 33.27 23.31 2.52
CA ASP A 629 32.41 22.60 3.47
C ASP A 629 33.02 22.68 4.88
N ALA A 630 32.91 23.85 5.50
CA ALA A 630 33.36 24.10 6.87
C ALA A 630 32.53 23.37 7.96
N ALA A 631 31.44 22.67 7.60
CA ALA A 631 30.59 21.93 8.53
C ALA A 631 30.15 20.55 7.96
N PRO A 632 31.13 19.65 7.68
CA PRO A 632 30.87 18.40 6.96
C PRO A 632 30.09 17.39 7.81
N ILE A 633 29.04 16.80 7.24
CA ILE A 633 28.13 15.90 7.97
C ILE A 633 28.88 14.61 8.35
N ARG A 634 29.18 14.47 9.66
CA ARG A 634 30.03 13.42 10.25
C ARG A 634 31.45 13.40 9.67
N GLY A 635 32.00 14.55 9.31
CA GLY A 635 33.36 14.66 8.75
C GLY A 635 33.46 14.29 7.27
N ARG A 636 32.37 13.91 6.60
CA ARG A 636 32.35 13.69 5.15
C ARG A 636 32.14 15.02 4.43
N VAL A 637 33.17 15.45 3.69
CA VAL A 637 33.15 16.64 2.83
C VAL A 637 32.06 16.48 1.76
N GLY A 638 31.23 17.51 1.59
CA GLY A 638 30.01 17.45 0.80
C GLY A 638 30.21 17.14 -0.70
N ALA A 639 31.38 17.46 -1.25
CA ALA A 639 31.77 17.12 -2.62
C ALA A 639 33.20 16.53 -2.64
N SER A 640 33.42 15.51 -3.47
CA SER A 640 34.70 14.80 -3.60
C SER A 640 35.30 14.90 -5.01
N GLN A 641 34.47 15.13 -6.02
CA GLN A 641 34.85 15.50 -7.39
C GLN A 641 33.85 16.54 -7.90
N PHE A 642 34.32 17.48 -8.72
CA PHE A 642 33.50 18.47 -9.41
C PHE A 642 34.27 18.89 -10.67
N VAL A 643 33.68 18.67 -11.84
CA VAL A 643 34.30 18.87 -13.15
C VAL A 643 33.41 19.81 -13.96
N VAL A 644 34.01 20.82 -14.58
CA VAL A 644 33.32 21.74 -15.47
C VAL A 644 33.98 21.87 -16.85
N ARG A 645 33.13 21.96 -17.88
CA ARG A 645 33.52 22.19 -19.28
C ARG A 645 32.56 23.21 -19.90
N VAL A 646 33.08 24.08 -20.78
CA VAL A 646 32.28 25.08 -21.49
C VAL A 646 32.00 24.64 -22.93
N VAL A 647 30.77 24.83 -23.39
CA VAL A 647 30.42 24.79 -24.82
C VAL A 647 29.80 26.14 -25.18
N ARG A 648 30.33 26.78 -26.23
CA ARG A 648 29.91 28.09 -26.72
C ARG A 648 28.99 27.97 -27.94
N ASP A 649 28.27 29.04 -28.23
CA ASP A 649 27.47 29.22 -29.45
C ASP A 649 26.48 28.06 -29.73
N VAL A 650 25.91 27.44 -28.69
CA VAL A 650 24.87 26.41 -28.86
C VAL A 650 23.58 27.03 -29.40
N ASP A 651 22.83 26.26 -30.19
CA ASP A 651 21.47 26.60 -30.63
C ASP A 651 20.44 25.70 -29.90
N PRO A 652 19.74 26.21 -28.87
CA PRO A 652 18.69 25.47 -28.17
C PRO A 652 17.46 25.18 -29.04
N SER A 653 17.28 25.86 -30.17
CA SER A 653 16.11 25.70 -31.05
C SER A 653 16.18 24.48 -31.96
N ARG A 654 17.35 23.81 -32.03
CA ARG A 654 17.52 22.55 -32.76
C ARG A 654 16.71 21.42 -32.09
N PRO A 655 15.97 20.60 -32.86
CA PRO A 655 15.14 19.55 -32.28
C PRO A 655 15.98 18.41 -31.70
N THR A 656 15.57 17.92 -30.53
CA THR A 656 16.14 16.69 -29.94
C THR A 656 15.92 15.50 -30.89
N PRO A 657 16.94 14.68 -31.19
CA PRO A 657 16.77 13.55 -32.11
C PRO A 657 15.72 12.53 -31.64
N PRO A 658 14.96 11.90 -32.57
CA PRO A 658 13.88 10.96 -32.24
C PRO A 658 14.31 9.82 -31.32
N TRP A 659 15.49 9.24 -31.60
CA TRP A 659 16.04 8.13 -30.81
C TRP A 659 16.32 8.52 -29.35
N MET A 660 16.64 9.79 -29.09
CA MET A 660 16.89 10.30 -27.74
C MET A 660 15.57 10.57 -27.03
N ILE A 661 14.59 11.18 -27.71
CA ILE A 661 13.22 11.37 -27.19
C ILE A 661 12.60 10.03 -26.81
N THR A 662 12.68 9.01 -27.69
CA THR A 662 12.11 7.68 -27.44
C THR A 662 12.80 7.01 -26.24
N ARG A 663 14.13 7.02 -26.14
CA ARG A 663 14.86 6.45 -24.99
C ARG A 663 14.56 7.16 -23.67
N LEU A 664 14.49 8.49 -23.66
CA LEU A 664 14.07 9.27 -22.49
C LEU A 664 12.65 8.89 -22.07
N SER A 665 11.72 8.82 -23.03
CA SER A 665 10.31 8.51 -22.76
C SER A 665 10.10 7.08 -22.25
N LEU A 666 10.86 6.10 -22.77
CA LEU A 666 10.87 4.71 -22.27
C LEU A 666 11.42 4.62 -20.83
N ALA A 667 12.35 5.51 -20.46
CA ALA A 667 12.84 5.68 -19.08
C ALA A 667 11.92 6.56 -18.20
N GLY A 668 10.76 6.99 -18.70
CA GLY A 668 9.80 7.85 -17.98
C GLY A 668 10.16 9.34 -17.95
N ILE A 669 11.24 9.76 -18.59
CA ILE A 669 11.67 11.17 -18.69
C ILE A 669 11.00 11.82 -19.90
N ARG A 670 10.46 13.02 -19.70
CA ARG A 670 9.90 13.83 -20.79
C ARG A 670 11.02 14.63 -21.45
N SER A 671 11.04 14.68 -22.79
CA SER A 671 11.85 15.66 -23.51
C SER A 671 11.44 17.09 -23.14
N LEU A 672 12.42 17.98 -22.98
CA LEU A 672 12.28 19.40 -22.63
C LEU A 672 13.05 20.33 -23.57
N GLY A 673 13.92 19.81 -24.44
CA GLY A 673 14.75 20.58 -25.37
C GLY A 673 16.19 20.09 -25.38
N VAL A 674 16.89 20.25 -26.51
CA VAL A 674 18.13 19.51 -26.82
C VAL A 674 19.21 19.58 -25.74
N LEU A 675 19.42 20.73 -25.11
CA LEU A 675 20.44 20.90 -24.05
C LEU A 675 20.12 20.10 -22.78
N ILE A 676 18.85 20.10 -22.36
CA ILE A 676 18.35 19.40 -21.16
C ILE A 676 18.18 17.90 -21.45
N ASP A 677 17.82 17.55 -22.68
CA ASP A 677 17.66 16.17 -23.11
C ASP A 677 19.01 15.44 -23.18
N ILE A 678 20.08 16.14 -23.59
CA ILE A 678 21.45 15.61 -23.56
C ILE A 678 21.91 15.30 -22.13
N THR A 679 21.73 16.20 -21.16
CA THR A 679 22.18 15.96 -19.78
C THR A 679 21.40 14.83 -19.11
N ASN A 680 20.08 14.76 -19.33
CA ASN A 680 19.24 13.64 -18.91
C ASN A 680 19.66 12.33 -19.59
N TYR A 681 19.95 12.35 -20.90
CA TYR A 681 20.36 11.16 -21.63
C TYR A 681 21.70 10.61 -21.12
N VAL A 682 22.69 11.46 -20.87
CA VAL A 682 24.00 11.00 -20.35
C VAL A 682 23.90 10.53 -18.89
N MET A 683 22.98 11.07 -18.09
CA MET A 683 22.64 10.53 -16.77
C MET A 683 22.07 9.11 -16.85
N LEU A 684 21.22 8.82 -17.84
CA LEU A 684 20.76 7.45 -18.10
C LEU A 684 21.88 6.55 -18.67
N GLU A 685 22.70 7.08 -19.58
CA GLU A 685 23.77 6.32 -20.25
C GLU A 685 24.86 5.88 -19.28
N LEU A 686 25.37 6.79 -18.44
CA LEU A 686 26.56 6.58 -17.59
C LEU A 686 26.28 6.50 -16.09
N GLY A 687 25.10 6.96 -15.62
CA GLY A 687 24.73 7.01 -14.20
C GLY A 687 25.17 8.27 -13.45
N GLN A 688 25.83 9.21 -14.12
CA GLN A 688 26.23 10.50 -13.58
C GLN A 688 25.12 11.55 -13.81
N PRO A 689 24.46 12.07 -12.76
CA PRO A 689 23.63 13.25 -12.91
C PRO A 689 24.49 14.44 -13.36
N ILE A 690 24.03 15.15 -14.38
CA ILE A 690 24.72 16.31 -14.96
C ILE A 690 23.77 17.50 -14.90
N HIS A 691 24.30 18.65 -14.52
CA HIS A 691 23.60 19.93 -14.67
C HIS A 691 24.28 20.77 -15.76
N GLY A 692 23.56 21.77 -16.25
CA GLY A 692 24.05 22.73 -17.24
C GLY A 692 23.54 24.10 -16.84
N TYR A 693 24.47 25.04 -16.73
CA TYR A 693 24.19 26.44 -16.42
C TYR A 693 24.28 27.30 -17.67
N ASP A 694 23.44 28.33 -17.75
CA ASP A 694 23.64 29.45 -18.66
C ASP A 694 24.88 30.25 -18.20
N LEU A 695 26.01 30.06 -18.91
CA LEU A 695 27.30 30.65 -18.53
C LEU A 695 27.26 32.18 -18.60
N ASP A 696 26.41 32.75 -19.45
CA ASP A 696 26.24 34.19 -19.60
C ASP A 696 25.50 34.83 -18.40
N ARG A 697 25.04 34.02 -17.43
CA ARG A 697 24.39 34.45 -16.18
C ARG A 697 25.18 34.15 -14.91
N LEU A 698 26.22 33.32 -14.97
CA LEU A 698 27.08 33.00 -13.83
C LEU A 698 28.01 34.17 -13.52
N GLN A 699 28.23 34.43 -12.23
CA GLN A 699 29.11 35.49 -11.74
C GLN A 699 30.34 34.88 -11.05
N GLY A 700 31.50 35.01 -11.71
CA GLY A 700 32.77 34.50 -11.20
C GLY A 700 32.92 32.98 -11.32
N GLY A 701 33.51 32.37 -10.28
CA GLY A 701 33.71 30.92 -10.18
C GLY A 701 32.64 30.20 -9.34
N ILE A 702 32.67 28.87 -9.35
CA ILE A 702 31.77 28.04 -8.54
C ILE A 702 32.45 27.63 -7.23
N THR A 703 31.73 27.80 -6.12
CA THR A 703 32.06 27.22 -4.81
C THR A 703 30.94 26.31 -4.34
N VAL A 704 31.26 25.08 -3.92
CA VAL A 704 30.33 24.19 -3.22
C VAL A 704 30.51 24.36 -1.71
N ARG A 705 29.47 24.81 -1.00
CA ARG A 705 29.52 25.07 0.45
C ARG A 705 28.24 24.63 1.15
N ARG A 706 28.23 24.71 2.49
CA ARG A 706 26.96 24.62 3.25
C ARG A 706 26.16 25.92 3.10
N ALA A 707 24.84 25.79 3.13
CA ALA A 707 23.94 26.94 3.19
C ALA A 707 24.04 27.66 4.54
N THR A 708 23.84 28.97 4.55
CA THR A 708 23.61 29.73 5.79
C THR A 708 22.21 29.40 6.33
N ALA A 709 22.05 29.36 7.65
CA ALA A 709 20.76 29.05 8.27
C ALA A 709 19.67 30.07 7.87
N GLY A 710 18.65 29.61 7.13
CA GLY A 710 17.57 30.46 6.63
C GLY A 710 17.85 31.15 5.29
N GLU A 711 18.98 30.85 4.63
CA GLU A 711 19.32 31.29 3.28
C GLU A 711 18.21 30.90 2.27
N LYS A 712 18.17 31.58 1.13
CA LYS A 712 17.09 31.46 0.13
C LYS A 712 17.66 31.03 -1.21
N LEU A 713 16.91 30.18 -1.89
CA LEU A 713 17.18 29.73 -3.25
C LEU A 713 15.84 29.49 -3.94
N GLU A 714 15.66 30.06 -5.13
CA GLU A 714 14.56 29.71 -6.03
C GLU A 714 15.03 28.57 -6.93
N THR A 715 14.40 27.40 -6.81
CA THR A 715 14.72 26.22 -7.64
C THR A 715 13.96 26.23 -8.97
N LEU A 716 14.39 25.40 -9.93
CA LEU A 716 13.80 25.25 -11.29
C LEU A 716 12.27 24.98 -11.33
N ASP A 717 11.66 24.64 -10.21
CA ASP A 717 10.21 24.49 -10.06
C ASP A 717 9.48 25.79 -9.67
N GLY A 718 10.17 26.93 -9.68
CA GLY A 718 9.65 28.25 -9.30
C GLY A 718 9.37 28.40 -7.80
N GLN A 719 9.91 27.51 -6.96
CA GLN A 719 9.69 27.56 -5.51
C GLN A 719 10.88 28.19 -4.78
N VAL A 720 10.63 29.29 -4.07
CA VAL A 720 11.59 29.90 -3.14
C VAL A 720 11.70 29.06 -1.87
N ARG A 721 12.80 28.32 -1.73
CA ARG A 721 13.09 27.42 -0.62
C ARG A 721 13.82 28.16 0.50
N THR A 722 13.66 27.66 1.72
CA THR A 722 14.38 28.16 2.90
C THR A 722 15.35 27.09 3.36
N LEU A 723 16.64 27.40 3.31
CA LEU A 723 17.71 26.42 3.47
C LEU A 723 18.09 26.20 4.94
N HIS A 724 18.50 24.98 5.25
CA HIS A 724 19.03 24.59 6.54
C HIS A 724 20.56 24.59 6.49
N ALA A 725 21.24 24.84 7.62
CA ALA A 725 22.71 24.85 7.69
C ALA A 725 23.41 23.49 7.46
N GLU A 726 22.66 22.47 7.03
CA GLU A 726 23.20 21.19 6.55
C GLU A 726 23.08 21.04 5.03
N ASP A 727 22.24 21.84 4.38
CA ASP A 727 22.03 21.76 2.94
C ASP A 727 23.31 22.15 2.22
N LEU A 728 23.74 21.28 1.30
CA LEU A 728 24.87 21.56 0.43
C LEU A 728 24.37 22.36 -0.77
N VAL A 729 24.99 23.51 -1.03
CA VAL A 729 24.65 24.40 -2.14
C VAL A 729 25.84 24.59 -3.06
N ILE A 730 25.53 24.77 -4.33
CA ILE A 730 26.45 25.28 -5.34
C ILE A 730 26.18 26.79 -5.40
N THR A 731 27.23 27.60 -5.27
CA THR A 731 27.14 29.07 -5.24
C THR A 731 28.13 29.71 -6.19
N ASP A 732 27.73 30.81 -6.81
CA ASP A 732 28.62 31.73 -7.52
C ASP A 732 28.82 33.01 -6.67
N GLU A 733 29.41 34.07 -7.23
CA GLU A 733 29.62 35.35 -6.52
C GLU A 733 28.29 36.07 -6.16
N SER A 734 27.17 35.71 -6.78
CA SER A 734 25.85 36.29 -6.47
C SER A 734 25.13 35.59 -5.31
N GLY A 735 25.44 34.31 -5.06
CA GLY A 735 24.81 33.49 -4.03
C GLY A 735 24.52 32.05 -4.48
N PRO A 736 23.55 31.36 -3.86
CA PRO A 736 23.18 30.01 -4.26
C PRO A 736 22.60 29.93 -5.67
N VAL A 737 23.20 29.08 -6.51
CA VAL A 737 22.77 28.76 -7.88
C VAL A 737 22.27 27.31 -8.01
N GLY A 738 22.25 26.53 -6.92
CA GLY A 738 21.60 25.21 -6.88
C GLY A 738 21.67 24.50 -5.52
N LEU A 739 20.72 23.59 -5.28
CA LEU A 739 20.84 22.55 -4.26
C LEU A 739 21.72 21.45 -4.85
N ALA A 740 22.96 21.34 -4.35
CA ALA A 740 23.94 20.38 -4.83
C ALA A 740 23.34 18.97 -4.85
N GLY A 741 23.52 18.25 -5.96
CA GLY A 741 23.00 16.88 -6.15
C GLY A 741 21.48 16.69 -6.08
N VAL A 742 20.67 17.76 -5.99
CA VAL A 742 19.21 17.67 -5.84
C VAL A 742 18.45 18.40 -6.94
N MET A 743 18.70 19.71 -7.13
CA MET A 743 17.99 20.55 -8.11
C MET A 743 18.71 21.89 -8.31
N GLY A 744 18.83 22.34 -9.57
CA GLY A 744 19.40 23.65 -9.91
C GLY A 744 18.57 24.84 -9.41
N GLY A 745 19.16 26.04 -9.48
CA GLY A 745 18.49 27.31 -9.26
C GLY A 745 17.90 27.90 -10.54
N GLY A 746 16.77 28.60 -10.43
CA GLY A 746 16.17 29.35 -11.55
C GLY A 746 17.04 30.46 -12.17
N PRO A 747 17.85 31.23 -11.41
CA PRO A 747 18.62 32.34 -11.99
C PRO A 747 19.56 31.95 -13.14
N THR A 748 20.22 30.80 -13.03
CA THR A 748 21.23 30.27 -13.96
C THR A 748 20.70 29.17 -14.89
N GLU A 749 19.37 29.01 -14.96
CA GLU A 749 18.69 28.00 -15.79
C GLU A 749 18.92 28.22 -17.29
N MET A 750 19.31 27.15 -18.00
CA MET A 750 19.37 27.10 -19.46
C MET A 750 17.97 27.30 -20.08
N SER A 751 17.88 28.17 -21.08
CA SER A 751 16.64 28.52 -21.78
C SER A 751 16.85 28.64 -23.28
N ASP A 752 15.78 28.89 -24.05
CA ASP A 752 15.83 29.15 -25.50
C ASP A 752 16.79 30.31 -25.89
N ALA A 753 17.12 31.19 -24.94
CA ALA A 753 18.03 32.32 -25.09
C ALA A 753 19.51 32.00 -24.78
N THR A 754 19.80 30.89 -24.08
CA THR A 754 21.16 30.52 -23.68
C THR A 754 22.04 30.20 -24.88
N ARG A 755 23.28 30.71 -24.91
CA ARG A 755 24.26 30.46 -26.00
C ARG A 755 25.57 29.90 -25.51
N ASN A 756 26.01 30.23 -24.30
CA ASN A 756 27.15 29.60 -23.65
C ASN A 756 26.67 28.72 -22.49
N VAL A 757 27.15 27.47 -22.42
CA VAL A 757 26.77 26.49 -21.40
C VAL A 757 27.99 26.06 -20.60
N LEU A 758 27.89 26.14 -19.27
CA LEU A 758 28.82 25.48 -18.34
C LEU A 758 28.21 24.15 -17.89
N ILE A 759 28.86 23.04 -18.25
CA ILE A 759 28.45 21.67 -17.89
C ILE A 759 29.00 21.35 -16.50
N GLU A 760 28.17 20.84 -15.59
CA GLU A 760 28.57 20.31 -14.27
C GLU A 760 28.50 18.78 -14.26
N ALA A 761 29.62 18.11 -13.94
CA ALA A 761 29.61 16.73 -13.50
C ALA A 761 30.35 16.60 -12.15
N ALA A 762 29.63 16.23 -11.10
CA ALA A 762 30.13 16.26 -9.71
C ALA A 762 29.79 14.99 -8.93
N THR A 763 30.48 14.74 -7.82
CA THR A 763 30.22 13.63 -6.89
C THR A 763 30.09 14.15 -5.46
N PHE A 764 28.89 13.99 -4.91
CA PHE A 764 28.49 14.52 -3.60
C PHE A 764 28.38 13.44 -2.51
N ASP A 765 28.51 13.83 -1.23
CA ASP A 765 28.28 12.95 -0.08
C ASP A 765 26.83 12.43 -0.06
N GLN A 766 26.69 11.11 -0.14
CA GLN A 766 25.42 10.37 -0.18
C GLN A 766 24.44 10.85 0.90
N VAL A 767 24.94 11.04 2.13
CA VAL A 767 24.13 11.42 3.29
C VAL A 767 23.69 12.89 3.25
N SER A 768 24.55 13.80 2.80
CA SER A 768 24.20 15.20 2.56
C SER A 768 23.05 15.30 1.55
N ILE A 769 23.17 14.59 0.42
CA ILE A 769 22.12 14.58 -0.60
C ILE A 769 20.82 13.95 -0.09
N ALA A 770 20.92 12.79 0.57
CA ALA A 770 19.77 12.12 1.20
C ALA A 770 19.02 13.04 2.17
N ARG A 771 19.73 13.76 3.05
CA ARG A 771 19.15 14.67 4.03
C ARG A 771 18.48 15.88 3.36
N THR A 772 19.14 16.52 2.40
CA THR A 772 18.60 17.68 1.66
C THR A 772 17.38 17.29 0.80
N ALA A 773 17.46 16.21 0.02
CA ALA A 773 16.35 15.74 -0.81
C ALA A 773 15.09 15.46 0.01
N ARG A 774 15.22 14.81 1.18
CA ARG A 774 14.09 14.45 2.06
C ARG A 774 13.56 15.67 2.82
N ARG A 775 14.44 16.56 3.30
CA ARG A 775 14.10 17.86 3.93
C ARG A 775 13.26 18.74 3.00
N HIS A 776 13.66 18.86 1.74
CA HIS A 776 13.00 19.70 0.72
C HIS A 776 11.90 18.98 -0.08
N LYS A 777 11.71 17.68 0.15
CA LYS A 777 10.76 16.80 -0.55
C LYS A 777 10.98 16.77 -2.07
N LEU A 778 12.25 16.66 -2.47
CA LEU A 778 12.72 16.58 -3.85
C LEU A 778 13.45 15.24 -4.13
N PRO A 779 12.71 14.14 -4.32
CA PRO A 779 13.25 12.89 -4.87
C PRO A 779 13.42 13.05 -6.39
N SER A 780 14.48 13.71 -6.83
CA SER A 780 14.83 13.87 -8.23
C SER A 780 15.64 12.67 -8.74
N GLU A 781 15.70 12.48 -10.05
CA GLU A 781 16.55 11.46 -10.66
C GLU A 781 18.05 11.68 -10.37
N ALA A 782 18.46 12.92 -10.04
CA ALA A 782 19.79 13.22 -9.52
C ALA A 782 19.95 12.74 -8.06
N SER A 783 19.05 13.15 -7.15
CA SER A 783 19.21 12.83 -5.73
C SER A 783 19.05 11.32 -5.44
N ARG A 784 18.19 10.63 -6.20
CA ARG A 784 18.03 9.16 -6.18
C ARG A 784 19.31 8.39 -6.56
N ARG A 785 20.17 8.98 -7.39
CA ARG A 785 21.48 8.41 -7.77
C ARG A 785 22.54 8.76 -6.73
N PHE A 786 22.69 10.04 -6.41
CA PHE A 786 23.69 10.48 -5.43
C PHE A 786 23.47 9.91 -4.03
N GLU A 787 22.24 9.70 -3.55
CA GLU A 787 22.00 9.07 -2.24
C GLU A 787 22.46 7.59 -2.18
N ARG A 788 22.74 6.97 -3.33
CA ARG A 788 23.23 5.58 -3.47
C ARG A 788 24.68 5.49 -3.95
N GLY A 789 25.33 6.63 -4.18
CA GLY A 789 26.66 6.71 -4.78
C GLY A 789 26.63 6.73 -6.30
N VAL A 790 27.44 7.62 -6.86
CA VAL A 790 27.78 7.73 -8.29
C VAL A 790 29.28 7.44 -8.41
N ASP A 791 29.72 6.87 -9.53
CA ASP A 791 31.12 6.55 -9.78
C ASP A 791 31.97 7.84 -9.87
N PRO A 792 32.87 8.12 -8.91
CA PRO A 792 33.62 9.37 -8.89
C PRO A 792 34.54 9.54 -10.10
N LEU A 793 35.00 8.44 -10.73
CA LEU A 793 35.87 8.52 -11.89
C LEU A 793 35.10 8.81 -13.19
N VAL A 794 33.78 8.60 -13.24
CA VAL A 794 33.01 8.78 -14.48
C VAL A 794 32.73 10.26 -14.79
N ALA A 795 32.84 11.17 -13.82
CA ALA A 795 32.50 12.58 -13.96
C ALA A 795 33.20 13.26 -15.16
N PHE A 796 34.51 13.05 -15.32
CA PHE A 796 35.29 13.58 -16.46
C PHE A 796 34.81 13.07 -17.82
N VAL A 797 34.52 11.76 -17.91
CA VAL A 797 34.03 11.10 -19.13
C VAL A 797 32.62 11.60 -19.47
N ALA A 798 31.77 11.77 -18.45
CA ALA A 798 30.39 12.20 -18.60
C ALA A 798 30.27 13.67 -19.01
N ALA A 799 31.09 14.56 -18.44
CA ALA A 799 31.19 15.96 -18.88
C ALA A 799 31.68 16.07 -20.33
N GLU A 800 32.68 15.27 -20.73
CA GLU A 800 33.14 15.23 -22.12
C GLU A 800 32.08 14.65 -23.08
N ARG A 801 31.30 13.66 -22.63
CA ARG A 801 30.20 13.06 -23.40
C ARG A 801 29.08 14.04 -23.67
N VAL A 802 28.68 14.85 -22.67
CA VAL A 802 27.70 15.94 -22.86
C VAL A 802 28.25 17.01 -23.80
N ALA A 803 29.50 17.43 -23.62
CA ALA A 803 30.11 18.43 -24.51
C ALA A 803 30.11 17.97 -25.99
N LYS A 804 30.50 16.72 -26.24
CA LYS A 804 30.46 16.11 -27.59
C LYS A 804 29.04 16.11 -28.18
N LEU A 805 28.04 15.72 -27.40
CA LEU A 805 26.64 15.72 -27.84
C LEU A 805 26.09 17.13 -28.07
N MET A 806 26.50 18.14 -27.29
CA MET A 806 26.10 19.54 -27.51
C MET A 806 26.72 20.11 -28.80
N VAL A 807 27.98 19.78 -29.11
CA VAL A 807 28.60 20.11 -30.40
C VAL A 807 27.84 19.45 -31.56
N GLU A 808 27.58 18.15 -31.46
CA GLU A 808 26.91 17.36 -32.51
C GLU A 808 25.45 17.80 -32.75
N LEU A 809 24.66 17.88 -31.68
CA LEU A 809 23.19 17.98 -31.74
C LEU A 809 22.65 19.41 -31.54
N ALA A 810 23.37 20.27 -30.81
CA ALA A 810 23.02 21.68 -30.63
C ALA A 810 23.95 22.63 -31.41
N GLY A 811 25.03 22.14 -32.04
CA GLY A 811 25.84 22.90 -32.98
C GLY A 811 26.87 23.87 -32.37
N GLY A 812 27.04 23.84 -31.05
CA GLY A 812 28.03 24.68 -30.38
C GLY A 812 29.47 24.25 -30.62
N THR A 813 30.42 25.04 -30.10
CA THR A 813 31.85 24.76 -30.12
C THR A 813 32.35 24.44 -28.72
N LEU A 814 33.05 23.33 -28.53
CA LEU A 814 33.71 23.00 -27.26
C LEU A 814 34.84 24.01 -27.00
N ASP A 815 34.79 24.68 -25.85
CA ASP A 815 35.90 25.50 -25.37
C ASP A 815 37.03 24.58 -24.89
N THR A 816 38.25 24.83 -25.36
CA THR A 816 39.45 24.05 -25.01
C THR A 816 40.41 24.82 -24.09
N GLU A 817 40.08 26.06 -23.74
CA GLU A 817 40.84 26.92 -22.84
C GLU A 817 40.11 27.07 -21.49
N VAL A 818 38.78 27.25 -21.49
CA VAL A 818 37.97 27.46 -20.28
C VAL A 818 37.30 26.18 -19.80
N GLY A 819 37.68 25.78 -18.59
CA GLY A 819 37.16 24.62 -17.87
C GLY A 819 37.86 24.48 -16.52
N GLY A 820 37.56 23.44 -15.77
CA GLY A 820 38.24 23.18 -14.51
C GLY A 820 37.78 21.89 -13.85
N ALA A 821 38.54 21.45 -12.85
CA ALA A 821 38.14 20.37 -11.97
C ALA A 821 38.77 20.53 -10.58
N LEU A 822 38.13 19.94 -9.57
CA LEU A 822 38.84 19.63 -8.32
C LEU A 822 39.98 18.63 -8.60
N PRO A 823 41.04 18.60 -7.75
CA PRO A 823 42.09 17.59 -7.86
C PRO A 823 41.51 16.17 -7.90
N ASP A 824 41.95 15.38 -8.86
CA ASP A 824 41.72 13.94 -8.86
C ASP A 824 42.55 13.28 -7.74
N GLY A 825 41.96 12.31 -7.08
CA GLY A 825 42.48 11.73 -5.84
C GLY A 825 41.64 10.57 -5.29
N TYR A 826 40.81 9.95 -6.13
CA TYR A 826 40.03 8.79 -5.71
C TYR A 826 40.90 7.53 -5.70
N ALA A 827 41.08 6.94 -4.52
CA ALA A 827 41.78 5.67 -4.32
C ALA A 827 40.97 4.75 -3.41
N ARG A 828 41.27 3.45 -3.46
CA ARG A 828 40.71 2.44 -2.56
C ARG A 828 41.81 1.54 -2.01
N GLU A 829 41.67 1.16 -0.75
CA GLU A 829 42.50 0.14 -0.14
C GLU A 829 42.12 -1.26 -0.64
N ALA A 830 43.07 -2.19 -0.63
CA ALA A 830 42.81 -3.59 -0.99
C ALA A 830 42.13 -4.33 0.16
N ILE A 831 41.00 -4.96 -0.13
CA ILE A 831 40.31 -5.86 0.81
C ILE A 831 41.06 -7.20 0.83
N VAL A 832 41.45 -7.66 2.01
CA VAL A 832 42.03 -9.00 2.18
C VAL A 832 40.91 -10.04 2.23
N LEU A 833 40.92 -10.97 1.27
CA LEU A 833 40.02 -12.13 1.20
C LEU A 833 40.82 -13.40 1.53
N PRO A 834 40.65 -14.01 2.72
CA PRO A 834 41.37 -15.23 3.08
C PRO A 834 40.95 -16.44 2.24
N ALA A 835 41.90 -17.33 1.95
CA ALA A 835 41.63 -18.62 1.33
C ALA A 835 40.61 -19.43 2.17
N GLY A 836 39.69 -20.12 1.50
CA GLY A 836 38.62 -20.89 2.16
C GLY A 836 37.48 -20.07 2.80
N PHE A 837 37.58 -18.74 2.89
CA PHE A 837 36.54 -17.92 3.50
C PHE A 837 35.20 -17.99 2.75
N VAL A 838 35.22 -17.91 1.40
CA VAL A 838 33.99 -17.97 0.60
C VAL A 838 33.29 -19.33 0.71
N PRO A 839 33.96 -20.49 0.54
CA PRO A 839 33.35 -21.79 0.87
C PRO A 839 32.83 -21.88 2.31
N GLY A 840 33.60 -21.40 3.29
CA GLY A 840 33.25 -21.42 4.72
C GLY A 840 32.02 -20.58 5.09
N LEU A 841 31.65 -19.57 4.30
CA LEU A 841 30.48 -18.71 4.52
C LEU A 841 29.28 -19.12 3.65
N ILE A 842 29.51 -19.51 2.40
CA ILE A 842 28.45 -19.83 1.44
C ILE A 842 28.01 -21.31 1.56
N GLY A 843 28.93 -22.22 1.88
CA GLY A 843 28.68 -23.67 1.90
C GLY A 843 28.71 -24.30 0.50
N VAL A 844 29.57 -23.78 -0.39
CA VAL A 844 29.85 -24.30 -1.74
C VAL A 844 31.36 -24.36 -1.91
N GLU A 845 31.88 -25.52 -2.34
CA GLU A 845 33.26 -25.62 -2.79
C GLU A 845 33.39 -24.89 -4.14
N TYR A 846 34.19 -23.82 -4.16
CA TYR A 846 34.60 -23.09 -5.35
C TYR A 846 36.08 -23.33 -5.60
N ALA A 847 36.47 -23.50 -6.86
CA ALA A 847 37.89 -23.49 -7.21
C ALA A 847 38.44 -22.05 -7.22
N ASP A 848 39.73 -21.88 -6.93
CA ASP A 848 40.37 -20.57 -6.85
C ASP A 848 40.22 -19.73 -8.13
N ASP A 849 40.21 -20.38 -9.30
CA ASP A 849 40.02 -19.74 -10.60
C ASP A 849 38.58 -19.28 -10.82
N GLU A 850 37.58 -19.94 -10.21
CA GLU A 850 36.20 -19.43 -10.17
C GLU A 850 36.11 -18.15 -9.33
N ILE A 851 36.76 -18.14 -8.15
CA ILE A 851 36.81 -16.98 -7.25
C ILE A 851 37.50 -15.79 -7.96
N GLU A 852 38.69 -16.00 -8.52
CA GLU A 852 39.43 -14.95 -9.24
C GLU A 852 38.68 -14.47 -10.48
N ARG A 853 38.05 -15.38 -11.25
CA ARG A 853 37.24 -15.02 -12.42
C ARG A 853 36.03 -14.18 -12.04
N ALA A 854 35.28 -14.57 -11.01
CA ALA A 854 34.10 -13.83 -10.55
C ALA A 854 34.46 -12.42 -10.07
N LEU A 855 35.53 -12.27 -9.29
CA LEU A 855 36.01 -10.98 -8.78
C LEU A 855 36.57 -10.08 -9.89
N ARG A 856 37.32 -10.63 -10.85
CA ARG A 856 37.79 -9.87 -12.03
C ARG A 856 36.63 -9.44 -12.94
N LEU A 857 35.62 -10.30 -13.12
CA LEU A 857 34.45 -10.04 -13.97
C LEU A 857 33.66 -8.81 -13.50
N ILE A 858 33.40 -8.68 -12.18
CA ILE A 858 32.72 -7.51 -11.61
C ILE A 858 33.57 -6.22 -11.63
N GLY A 859 34.84 -6.31 -12.04
CA GLY A 859 35.77 -5.20 -12.23
C GLY A 859 36.81 -5.01 -11.12
N CYS A 860 36.99 -5.96 -10.18
CA CYS A 860 38.03 -5.85 -9.17
C CYS A 860 39.41 -6.15 -9.78
N SER A 861 40.44 -5.42 -9.32
CA SER A 861 41.82 -5.88 -9.45
C SER A 861 42.08 -6.91 -8.35
N VAL A 862 42.66 -8.05 -8.72
CA VAL A 862 42.84 -9.20 -7.84
C VAL A 862 44.30 -9.64 -7.92
N ASP A 863 45.01 -9.47 -6.80
CA ASP A 863 46.38 -9.94 -6.61
C ASP A 863 46.38 -11.12 -5.65
N ARG A 864 47.09 -12.19 -6.02
CA ARG A 864 47.13 -13.45 -5.26
C ARG A 864 48.30 -13.45 -4.28
N ALA A 865 48.07 -13.94 -3.07
CA ALA A 865 49.05 -14.05 -2.00
C ALA A 865 48.98 -15.43 -1.32
N ASP A 866 49.99 -15.79 -0.53
CA ASP A 866 50.11 -17.13 0.08
C ASP A 866 48.94 -17.53 1.00
N ALA A 867 48.16 -16.54 1.49
CA ALA A 867 47.02 -16.74 2.39
C ALA A 867 45.64 -16.44 1.75
N GLY A 868 45.57 -16.15 0.45
CA GLY A 868 44.34 -15.76 -0.25
C GLY A 868 44.57 -14.66 -1.28
N TRP A 869 43.76 -13.61 -1.26
CA TRP A 869 43.80 -12.53 -2.25
C TRP A 869 43.76 -11.14 -1.61
N ALA A 870 44.44 -10.19 -2.25
CA ALA A 870 44.24 -8.75 -2.07
C ALA A 870 43.37 -8.25 -3.24
N VAL A 871 42.23 -7.66 -2.90
CA VAL A 871 41.18 -7.33 -3.87
C VAL A 871 40.88 -5.84 -3.81
N VAL A 872 41.27 -5.08 -4.84
CA VAL A 872 40.93 -3.66 -4.98
C VAL A 872 39.64 -3.56 -5.81
N PRO A 873 38.49 -3.16 -5.24
CA PRO A 873 37.24 -3.09 -5.98
C PRO A 873 37.20 -1.87 -6.91
N PRO A 874 36.37 -1.86 -7.96
CA PRO A 874 36.29 -0.73 -8.89
C PRO A 874 35.56 0.48 -8.28
N SER A 875 35.77 1.67 -8.83
CA SER A 875 35.23 2.94 -8.30
C SER A 875 33.69 2.99 -8.25
N TRP A 876 32.99 2.34 -9.18
CA TRP A 876 31.53 2.25 -9.20
C TRP A 876 30.91 1.25 -8.20
N ARG A 877 31.72 0.61 -7.33
CA ARG A 877 31.27 -0.38 -6.33
C ARG A 877 31.53 0.04 -4.87
N PRO A 878 30.97 1.18 -4.40
CA PRO A 878 31.19 1.65 -3.02
C PRO A 878 30.64 0.69 -1.95
N ASP A 879 29.75 -0.22 -2.35
CA ASP A 879 29.18 -1.31 -1.56
C ASP A 879 30.21 -2.37 -1.12
N LEU A 880 31.23 -2.64 -1.95
CA LEU A 880 32.26 -3.64 -1.66
C LEU A 880 33.26 -3.11 -0.63
N THR A 881 33.06 -3.44 0.64
CA THR A 881 33.77 -2.84 1.78
C THR A 881 34.58 -3.85 2.60
N ASP A 882 34.23 -5.14 2.56
CA ASP A 882 34.91 -6.20 3.31
C ASP A 882 34.84 -7.58 2.63
N LYS A 883 35.48 -8.58 3.24
CA LYS A 883 35.50 -9.97 2.74
C LYS A 883 34.11 -10.63 2.65
N TRP A 884 33.12 -10.21 3.43
CA TRP A 884 31.76 -10.74 3.35
C TRP A 884 31.05 -10.20 2.10
N THR A 885 31.18 -8.91 1.79
CA THR A 885 30.63 -8.32 0.55
C THR A 885 31.27 -8.91 -0.72
N LEU A 886 32.56 -9.28 -0.68
CA LEU A 886 33.21 -10.02 -1.78
C LEU A 886 32.66 -11.45 -1.91
N ALA A 887 32.31 -12.10 -0.80
CA ALA A 887 31.73 -13.44 -0.81
C ALA A 887 30.29 -13.47 -1.35
N GLU A 888 29.49 -12.40 -1.15
CA GLU A 888 28.19 -12.25 -1.84
C GLU A 888 28.41 -12.30 -3.36
N GLU A 889 29.32 -11.47 -3.88
CA GLU A 889 29.50 -11.34 -5.33
C GLU A 889 29.99 -12.63 -5.98
N VAL A 890 30.91 -13.38 -5.35
CA VAL A 890 31.33 -14.69 -5.86
C VAL A 890 30.14 -15.65 -5.93
N ALA A 891 29.35 -15.75 -4.86
CA ALA A 891 28.17 -16.62 -4.85
C ALA A 891 27.09 -16.17 -5.84
N ARG A 892 26.94 -14.86 -6.06
CA ARG A 892 25.98 -14.27 -7.00
C ARG A 892 26.36 -14.51 -8.46
N ILE A 893 27.64 -14.35 -8.79
CA ILE A 893 28.19 -14.53 -10.15
C ILE A 893 28.26 -16.02 -10.52
N GLU A 894 28.70 -16.88 -9.60
CA GLU A 894 28.75 -18.33 -9.85
C GLU A 894 27.38 -19.02 -9.77
N GLY A 895 26.38 -18.36 -9.18
CA GLY A 895 24.97 -18.79 -9.18
C GLY A 895 24.48 -19.32 -7.83
N TYR A 896 23.52 -18.61 -7.23
CA TYR A 896 22.84 -19.01 -5.99
C TYR A 896 22.12 -20.38 -6.06
N ASP A 897 21.94 -20.97 -7.24
CA ASP A 897 21.41 -22.32 -7.44
C ASP A 897 22.45 -23.43 -7.20
N ARG A 898 23.76 -23.13 -7.25
CA ARG A 898 24.84 -24.04 -6.80
C ARG A 898 24.76 -24.32 -5.29
N ILE A 899 24.16 -23.42 -4.52
CA ILE A 899 24.10 -23.51 -3.04
C ILE A 899 23.27 -24.76 -2.64
N PRO A 900 23.85 -25.73 -1.89
CA PRO A 900 23.16 -26.95 -1.53
C PRO A 900 22.08 -26.73 -0.47
N SER A 901 21.11 -27.65 -0.43
CA SER A 901 19.96 -27.61 0.49
C SER A 901 20.28 -28.40 1.76
N VAL A 902 21.07 -27.82 2.67
CA VAL A 902 21.56 -28.49 3.89
C VAL A 902 20.74 -28.06 5.11
N LEU A 903 20.24 -29.02 5.91
CA LEU A 903 19.61 -28.69 7.20
C LEU A 903 20.68 -28.63 8.30
N PRO A 904 20.76 -27.54 9.09
CA PRO A 904 21.64 -27.51 10.26
C PRO A 904 21.16 -28.51 11.32
N THR A 905 22.08 -28.94 12.19
CA THR A 905 21.79 -29.89 13.29
C THR A 905 21.78 -29.15 14.63
N PRO A 906 20.65 -28.53 15.03
CA PRO A 906 20.55 -27.80 16.30
C PRO A 906 20.65 -28.72 17.53
N PRO A 907 21.02 -28.16 18.70
CA PRO A 907 20.92 -28.86 19.98
C PRO A 907 19.46 -29.12 20.38
N SER A 908 19.28 -29.97 21.40
CA SER A 908 17.97 -30.30 21.99
C SER A 908 17.32 -29.10 22.71
N GLY A 909 16.63 -28.23 21.96
CA GLY A 909 15.99 -27.04 22.53
C GLY A 909 14.86 -27.32 23.52
N ARG A 910 14.66 -26.36 24.44
CA ARG A 910 13.80 -26.45 25.64
C ARG A 910 12.29 -26.35 25.34
N GLY A 911 11.91 -26.22 24.07
CA GLY A 911 10.52 -26.28 23.61
C GLY A 911 9.73 -24.98 23.79
N LEU A 912 8.51 -25.07 24.32
CA LEU A 912 7.66 -23.90 24.63
C LEU A 912 7.69 -23.60 26.12
N THR A 913 7.89 -22.33 26.49
CA THR A 913 7.84 -21.90 27.90
C THR A 913 6.45 -22.13 28.51
N PRO A 914 6.32 -22.30 29.84
CA PRO A 914 5.01 -22.49 30.49
C PRO A 914 3.99 -21.39 30.16
N ALA A 915 4.46 -20.14 29.99
CA ALA A 915 3.63 -19.02 29.58
C ALA A 915 3.16 -19.11 28.11
N GLN A 916 4.03 -19.54 27.18
CA GLN A 916 3.65 -19.80 25.78
C GLN A 916 2.63 -20.94 25.66
N GLN A 917 2.82 -22.01 26.44
CA GLN A 917 1.86 -23.12 26.51
C GLN A 917 0.52 -22.65 27.09
N GLY A 918 0.52 -21.90 28.19
CA GLY A 918 -0.67 -21.36 28.82
C GLY A 918 -1.50 -20.47 27.89
N ARG A 919 -0.85 -19.56 27.14
CA ARG A 919 -1.52 -18.73 26.12
C ARG A 919 -2.23 -19.58 25.06
N ARG A 920 -1.56 -20.62 24.55
CA ARG A 920 -2.15 -21.53 23.55
C ARG A 920 -3.32 -22.34 24.11
N ARG A 921 -3.24 -22.82 25.36
CA ARG A 921 -4.38 -23.48 26.04
C ARG A 921 -5.59 -22.54 26.16
N VAL A 922 -5.36 -21.30 26.59
CA VAL A 922 -6.39 -20.27 26.76
C VAL A 922 -7.12 -19.94 25.45
N ALA A 923 -6.39 -19.67 24.36
CA ALA A 923 -7.00 -19.38 23.06
C ALA A 923 -7.78 -20.58 22.50
N ASN A 924 -7.22 -21.79 22.59
CA ASN A 924 -7.89 -23.01 22.14
C ASN A 924 -9.17 -23.30 22.95
N ALA A 925 -9.16 -23.03 24.26
CA ALA A 925 -10.33 -23.23 25.11
C ALA A 925 -11.47 -22.25 24.80
N LEU A 926 -11.16 -20.98 24.50
CA LEU A 926 -12.17 -20.00 24.05
C LEU A 926 -12.75 -20.38 22.68
N ALA A 927 -11.91 -20.78 21.73
CA ALA A 927 -12.37 -21.26 20.42
C ALA A 927 -13.28 -22.49 20.54
N ALA A 928 -12.89 -23.48 21.37
CA ALA A 928 -13.71 -24.65 21.67
C ALA A 928 -15.03 -24.32 22.38
N ALA A 929 -15.05 -23.25 23.19
CA ALA A 929 -16.25 -22.75 23.88
C ALA A 929 -17.19 -21.91 22.98
N GLY A 930 -16.87 -21.72 21.70
CA GLY A 930 -17.74 -21.01 20.75
C GLY A 930 -17.34 -19.57 20.41
N PHE A 931 -16.21 -19.07 20.91
CA PHE A 931 -15.74 -17.71 20.62
C PHE A 931 -14.90 -17.65 19.34
N VAL A 932 -14.99 -16.54 18.60
CA VAL A 932 -14.17 -16.24 17.40
C VAL A 932 -13.08 -15.23 17.76
N GLU A 933 -11.83 -15.53 17.42
CA GLU A 933 -10.71 -14.62 17.64
C GLU A 933 -10.68 -13.52 16.59
N THR A 934 -10.72 -12.27 17.03
CA THR A 934 -10.70 -11.09 16.15
C THR A 934 -9.60 -10.14 16.61
N PRO A 935 -8.41 -10.13 15.98
CA PRO A 935 -7.36 -9.18 16.33
C PRO A 935 -7.82 -7.75 16.02
N SER A 936 -7.40 -6.78 16.84
CA SER A 936 -7.60 -5.36 16.54
C SER A 936 -6.28 -4.60 16.49
N PHE A 937 -6.25 -3.52 15.71
CA PHE A 937 -5.20 -2.51 15.82
C PHE A 937 -5.16 -1.93 17.25
N PRO A 938 -3.99 -1.52 17.77
CA PRO A 938 -3.86 -1.04 19.15
C PRO A 938 -4.16 0.45 19.32
N PHE A 939 -4.53 1.17 18.25
CA PHE A 939 -4.77 2.61 18.24
C PHE A 939 -6.12 2.97 18.87
N THR A 940 -6.17 4.04 19.68
CA THR A 940 -7.32 4.40 20.52
C THR A 940 -7.33 5.90 20.86
N THR A 941 -8.48 6.42 21.32
CA THR A 941 -8.55 7.77 21.90
C THR A 941 -8.15 7.75 23.38
N ALA A 942 -7.84 8.94 23.95
CA ALA A 942 -7.58 9.10 25.38
C ALA A 942 -8.80 8.71 26.23
N GLU A 943 -10.01 9.16 25.85
CA GLU A 943 -11.25 8.89 26.59
C GLU A 943 -11.59 7.40 26.62
N GLN A 944 -11.20 6.64 25.58
CA GLN A 944 -11.32 5.18 25.55
C GLN A 944 -10.33 4.51 26.50
N ASN A 945 -9.08 4.98 26.55
CA ASN A 945 -8.07 4.50 27.51
C ASN A 945 -8.47 4.79 28.96
N ASP A 946 -8.98 5.98 29.24
CA ASP A 946 -9.47 6.39 30.56
C ASP A 946 -10.68 5.54 30.98
N LEU A 947 -11.72 5.48 30.15
CA LEU A 947 -12.99 4.80 30.45
C LEU A 947 -12.86 3.28 30.62
N HIS A 948 -11.98 2.63 29.84
CA HIS A 948 -11.82 1.17 29.87
C HIS A 948 -10.62 0.70 30.71
N GLY A 949 -9.56 1.51 30.79
CA GLY A 949 -8.40 1.26 31.63
C GLY A 949 -8.72 1.46 33.12
N SER A 950 -9.22 2.62 33.51
CA SER A 950 -9.50 2.92 34.92
C SER A 950 -10.81 2.25 35.41
N PRO A 951 -10.90 1.80 36.67
CA PRO A 951 -12.18 1.49 37.31
C PRO A 951 -13.09 2.73 37.41
N SER A 952 -12.55 3.91 37.72
CA SER A 952 -13.32 5.14 37.92
C SER A 952 -13.63 5.90 36.61
N GLY A 953 -12.83 5.66 35.56
CA GLY A 953 -12.84 6.47 34.34
C GLY A 953 -12.09 7.81 34.49
N GLU A 954 -11.13 7.88 35.42
CA GLU A 954 -10.17 8.98 35.52
C GLU A 954 -9.11 8.94 34.43
N SER A 955 -8.34 10.03 34.30
CA SER A 955 -7.29 10.12 33.28
C SER A 955 -6.07 9.29 33.64
N LEU A 956 -5.59 8.49 32.68
CA LEU A 956 -4.44 7.60 32.84
C LEU A 956 -3.28 8.01 31.93
N PRO A 957 -2.02 7.95 32.41
CA PRO A 957 -0.85 8.03 31.54
C PRO A 957 -1.01 7.06 30.37
N SER A 958 -0.85 7.53 29.15
CA SER A 958 -1.08 6.74 27.94
C SER A 958 0.06 7.00 26.97
N VAL A 959 0.58 5.95 26.33
CA VAL A 959 1.56 6.13 25.26
C VAL A 959 0.86 6.78 24.08
N LYS A 960 1.41 7.88 23.59
CA LYS A 960 0.94 8.62 22.42
C LYS A 960 1.97 8.46 21.30
N LEU A 961 1.51 8.34 20.06
CA LEU A 961 2.34 8.36 18.86
C LEU A 961 2.58 9.80 18.40
N ALA A 962 3.78 10.08 17.88
CA ALA A 962 4.12 11.36 17.27
C ALA A 962 3.49 11.49 15.86
N ASN A 963 3.47 10.39 15.11
CA ASN A 963 3.01 10.26 13.72
C ASN A 963 1.90 9.17 13.58
N PRO A 964 0.71 9.36 14.16
CA PRO A 964 -0.40 8.42 14.03
C PRO A 964 -1.05 8.50 12.63
N LEU A 965 -1.52 7.36 12.10
CA LEU A 965 -2.29 7.31 10.85
C LEU A 965 -3.62 8.07 10.94
N ASP A 966 -4.27 8.03 12.10
CA ASP A 966 -5.45 8.82 12.42
C ASP A 966 -5.18 9.68 13.64
N GLY A 967 -5.10 10.99 13.44
CA GLY A 967 -4.92 11.98 14.51
C GLY A 967 -6.04 12.00 15.55
N LEU A 968 -7.19 11.35 15.30
CA LEU A 968 -8.26 11.15 16.28
C LEU A 968 -8.01 9.97 17.23
N ALA A 969 -7.15 9.02 16.86
CA ALA A 969 -6.81 7.83 17.65
C ALA A 969 -5.30 7.70 17.97
N PRO A 970 -4.61 8.75 18.47
CA PRO A 970 -3.15 8.81 18.52
C PRO A 970 -2.52 8.05 19.70
N PHE A 971 -3.30 7.32 20.51
CA PHE A 971 -2.78 6.61 21.69
C PHE A 971 -2.76 5.10 21.49
N LEU A 972 -1.85 4.42 22.20
CA LEU A 972 -1.83 2.96 22.29
C LEU A 972 -2.76 2.45 23.40
N ARG A 973 -3.37 1.28 23.17
CA ARG A 973 -4.39 0.71 24.03
C ARG A 973 -3.92 0.29 25.44
N ARG A 974 -4.65 0.72 26.45
CA ARG A 974 -4.62 0.22 27.85
C ARG A 974 -5.61 -0.94 28.11
N SER A 975 -6.47 -1.27 27.14
CA SER A 975 -7.47 -2.36 27.22
C SER A 975 -7.83 -2.88 25.82
N LEU A 976 -8.18 -4.17 25.70
CA LEU A 976 -8.64 -4.77 24.44
C LEU A 976 -10.13 -4.49 24.14
N VAL A 977 -10.91 -4.09 25.15
CA VAL A 977 -12.37 -3.92 25.05
C VAL A 977 -12.80 -2.86 24.00
N PRO A 978 -12.12 -1.71 23.83
CA PRO A 978 -12.45 -0.77 22.74
C PRO A 978 -12.36 -1.40 21.35
N GLY A 979 -11.33 -2.22 21.09
CA GLY A 979 -11.15 -2.94 19.82
C GLY A 979 -12.29 -3.92 19.54
N LEU A 980 -12.59 -4.80 20.51
CA LEU A 980 -13.72 -5.74 20.40
C LEU A 980 -15.07 -5.03 20.19
N LEU A 981 -15.29 -3.86 20.81
CA LEU A 981 -16.50 -3.06 20.58
C LEU A 981 -16.58 -2.48 19.16
N GLN A 982 -15.45 -2.08 18.56
CA GLN A 982 -15.41 -1.66 17.15
C GLN A 982 -15.69 -2.83 16.20
N VAL A 983 -15.08 -4.00 16.45
CA VAL A 983 -15.32 -5.23 15.67
C VAL A 983 -16.79 -5.64 15.76
N ALA A 984 -17.38 -5.66 16.95
CA ALA A 984 -18.80 -5.93 17.13
C ALA A 984 -19.68 -4.91 16.38
N HIS A 985 -19.34 -3.61 16.41
CA HIS A 985 -20.07 -2.58 15.66
C HIS A 985 -20.01 -2.77 14.13
N ARG A 986 -18.86 -3.19 13.60
CA ARG A 986 -18.69 -3.52 12.17
C ARG A 986 -19.53 -4.73 11.77
N ASN A 987 -19.53 -5.80 12.57
CA ASN A 987 -20.33 -7.00 12.31
C ASN A 987 -21.85 -6.71 12.46
N LEU A 988 -22.25 -5.94 13.48
CA LEU A 988 -23.64 -5.49 13.68
C LEU A 988 -24.16 -4.65 12.52
N SER A 989 -23.36 -3.73 11.97
CA SER A 989 -23.77 -2.91 10.81
C SER A 989 -23.81 -3.72 9.49
N ARG A 990 -23.08 -4.85 9.42
CA ARG A 990 -23.19 -5.87 8.37
C ARG A 990 -24.35 -6.87 8.60
N GLY A 991 -25.13 -6.70 9.66
CA GLY A 991 -26.34 -7.49 9.97
C GLY A 991 -26.09 -8.74 10.81
N ILE A 992 -24.87 -8.96 11.30
CA ILE A 992 -24.50 -10.10 12.13
C ILE A 992 -24.69 -9.70 13.59
N VAL A 993 -25.78 -10.16 14.20
CA VAL A 993 -26.27 -9.67 15.51
C VAL A 993 -25.91 -10.56 16.70
N ASP A 994 -25.69 -11.85 16.43
CA ASP A 994 -25.32 -12.87 17.41
C ASP A 994 -23.81 -13.09 17.30
N LEU A 995 -23.04 -12.69 18.31
CA LEU A 995 -21.57 -12.65 18.28
C LEU A 995 -20.97 -13.08 19.63
N ALA A 996 -19.99 -13.98 19.55
CA ALA A 996 -19.08 -14.33 20.64
C ALA A 996 -17.65 -14.10 20.16
N LEU A 997 -17.01 -13.01 20.59
CA LEU A 997 -15.70 -12.57 20.13
C LEU A 997 -14.65 -12.65 21.24
N PHE A 998 -13.39 -12.87 20.88
CA PHE A 998 -12.25 -12.69 21.78
C PHE A 998 -11.03 -12.07 21.09
N GLU A 999 -10.14 -11.47 21.88
CA GLU A 999 -8.77 -11.14 21.46
C GLU A 999 -7.81 -11.50 22.59
N ALA A 1000 -6.68 -12.12 22.25
CA ALA A 1000 -5.49 -12.17 23.10
C ALA A 1000 -4.42 -11.24 22.51
N GLY A 1001 -3.93 -10.27 23.28
CA GLY A 1001 -3.07 -9.23 22.72
C GLY A 1001 -2.44 -8.29 23.74
N THR A 1002 -1.44 -7.55 23.30
CA THR A 1002 -0.64 -6.65 24.16
C THR A 1002 -1.39 -5.34 24.44
N VAL A 1003 -1.25 -4.85 25.67
CA VAL A 1003 -1.67 -3.52 26.13
C VAL A 1003 -0.48 -2.80 26.80
N PHE A 1004 -0.46 -1.48 26.67
CA PHE A 1004 0.68 -0.63 27.02
C PHE A 1004 0.35 0.11 28.32
N LEU A 1005 1.10 -0.14 29.39
CA LEU A 1005 0.76 0.29 30.76
C LEU A 1005 1.87 1.14 31.38
N PRO A 1006 2.17 2.34 30.84
CA PRO A 1006 3.09 3.28 31.49
C PRO A 1006 2.60 3.62 32.91
N LYS A 1007 3.56 3.70 33.83
CA LYS A 1007 3.34 4.02 35.25
C LYS A 1007 3.21 5.54 35.45
N PRO A 1008 2.34 6.03 36.36
CA PRO A 1008 2.36 7.44 36.77
C PRO A 1008 3.73 7.86 37.32
N GLY A 1009 4.17 9.08 37.01
CA GLY A 1009 5.43 9.66 37.49
C GLY A 1009 6.70 9.11 36.83
N VAL A 1010 6.62 8.06 36.02
CA VAL A 1010 7.77 7.47 35.32
C VAL A 1010 7.89 8.05 33.91
N GLN A 1011 9.08 8.54 33.56
CA GLN A 1011 9.44 8.85 32.18
C GLN A 1011 10.08 7.62 31.51
N TYR A 1012 9.96 7.55 30.19
CA TYR A 1012 10.36 6.41 29.37
C TYR A 1012 11.17 6.91 28.17
N GLY A 1013 12.03 6.06 27.62
CA GLY A 1013 13.05 6.41 26.63
C GLY A 1013 14.33 7.00 27.23
N THR A 1014 15.33 7.28 26.38
CA THR A 1014 16.61 7.89 26.76
C THR A 1014 16.80 9.25 26.07
N ALA A 1015 17.89 9.95 26.38
CA ALA A 1015 18.26 11.21 25.71
C ALA A 1015 19.21 11.02 24.51
N SER A 1016 19.68 9.80 24.25
CA SER A 1016 20.60 9.47 23.16
C SER A 1016 20.60 7.97 22.87
N VAL A 1017 20.92 7.61 21.62
CA VAL A 1017 21.07 6.23 21.17
C VAL A 1017 22.56 5.83 21.23
N PRO A 1018 22.92 4.66 21.77
CA PRO A 1018 24.29 4.15 21.69
C PRO A 1018 24.74 3.91 20.24
N PRO A 1019 26.06 3.91 19.96
CA PRO A 1019 26.58 3.71 18.60
C PRO A 1019 26.21 2.34 18.00
N LEU A 1020 26.07 2.34 16.68
CA LEU A 1020 25.92 1.16 15.82
C LEU A 1020 27.20 0.30 15.82
N ALA A 1021 27.04 -1.01 15.56
CA ALA A 1021 28.09 -2.03 15.52
C ALA A 1021 28.90 -2.26 16.82
N VAL A 1022 28.59 -1.54 17.91
CA VAL A 1022 29.28 -1.63 19.20
C VAL A 1022 28.30 -2.14 20.26
N ARG A 1023 28.70 -3.16 21.04
CA ARG A 1023 27.92 -3.62 22.21
C ARG A 1023 27.98 -2.58 23.34
N PRO A 1024 26.85 -2.03 23.80
CA PRO A 1024 26.81 -1.17 24.98
C PRO A 1024 27.15 -1.96 26.25
N ASP A 1025 27.66 -1.27 27.27
CA ASP A 1025 27.92 -1.89 28.56
C ASP A 1025 26.62 -2.38 29.24
N ALA A 1026 26.76 -3.25 30.25
CA ALA A 1026 25.63 -3.88 30.92
C ALA A 1026 24.72 -2.88 31.67
N ALA A 1027 25.24 -1.74 32.13
CA ALA A 1027 24.43 -0.71 32.79
C ALA A 1027 23.62 0.07 31.74
N THR A 1028 24.22 0.38 30.59
CA THR A 1028 23.55 0.99 29.44
C THR A 1028 22.45 0.07 28.88
N LEU A 1029 22.72 -1.22 28.67
CA LEU A 1029 21.69 -2.20 28.27
C LEU A 1029 20.53 -2.27 29.29
N THR A 1030 20.85 -2.30 30.59
CA THR A 1030 19.83 -2.28 31.66
C THR A 1030 19.00 -0.99 31.64
N ALA A 1031 19.63 0.16 31.33
CA ALA A 1031 18.94 1.44 31.21
C ALA A 1031 18.03 1.51 29.98
N LEU A 1032 18.47 0.97 28.83
CA LEU A 1032 17.64 0.84 27.62
C LEU A 1032 16.38 0.01 27.91
N ASP A 1033 16.51 -1.14 28.59
CA ASP A 1033 15.36 -1.98 28.95
C ASP A 1033 14.44 -1.32 29.97
N ALA A 1034 15.00 -0.66 30.99
CA ALA A 1034 14.23 0.12 31.96
C ALA A 1034 13.48 1.32 31.31
N SER A 1035 13.98 1.82 30.17
CA SER A 1035 13.36 2.92 29.40
C SER A 1035 12.06 2.52 28.71
N ILE A 1036 11.75 1.21 28.58
CA ILE A 1036 10.60 0.72 27.82
C ILE A 1036 9.34 0.63 28.71
N PRO A 1037 8.18 1.17 28.30
CA PRO A 1037 6.96 1.11 29.08
C PRO A 1037 6.43 -0.33 29.24
N PRO A 1038 5.91 -0.72 30.42
CA PRO A 1038 5.42 -2.08 30.68
C PRO A 1038 4.34 -2.54 29.69
N GLN A 1039 4.61 -3.63 29.00
CA GLN A 1039 3.72 -4.23 28.01
C GLN A 1039 3.20 -5.58 28.52
N ARG A 1040 1.89 -5.66 28.77
CA ARG A 1040 1.26 -6.88 29.28
C ARG A 1040 0.34 -7.49 28.23
N ARG A 1041 0.42 -8.81 28.06
CA ARG A 1041 -0.57 -9.56 27.26
C ARG A 1041 -1.84 -9.72 28.09
N HIS A 1042 -2.96 -9.22 27.58
CA HIS A 1042 -4.30 -9.43 28.12
C HIS A 1042 -5.06 -10.43 27.25
N VAL A 1043 -6.18 -10.94 27.78
CA VAL A 1043 -7.23 -11.61 27.00
C VAL A 1043 -8.57 -10.94 27.34
N ALA A 1044 -9.43 -10.75 26.35
CA ALA A 1044 -10.76 -10.20 26.55
C ALA A 1044 -11.78 -10.93 25.69
N VAL A 1045 -13.03 -10.98 26.18
CA VAL A 1045 -14.18 -11.57 25.48
C VAL A 1045 -15.32 -10.56 25.37
N LEU A 1046 -16.15 -10.69 24.33
CA LEU A 1046 -17.35 -9.88 24.13
C LEU A 1046 -18.49 -10.74 23.60
N LEU A 1047 -19.66 -10.63 24.22
CA LEU A 1047 -20.90 -11.32 23.85
C LEU A 1047 -21.99 -10.30 23.50
N THR A 1048 -22.73 -10.54 22.41
CA THR A 1048 -23.93 -9.78 22.05
C THR A 1048 -24.91 -10.65 21.25
N GLY A 1049 -26.20 -10.30 21.29
CA GLY A 1049 -27.27 -11.06 20.64
C GLY A 1049 -27.64 -12.32 21.42
N ASN A 1050 -27.86 -13.40 20.69
CA ASN A 1050 -28.27 -14.71 21.20
C ASN A 1050 -27.09 -15.67 21.29
N LEU A 1051 -26.90 -16.28 22.46
CA LEU A 1051 -25.97 -17.39 22.66
C LEU A 1051 -26.44 -18.64 21.90
N VAL A 1052 -27.76 -18.87 21.90
CA VAL A 1052 -28.39 -19.92 21.08
C VAL A 1052 -29.36 -19.25 20.11
N PRO A 1053 -29.12 -19.33 18.78
CA PRO A 1053 -30.04 -18.78 17.78
C PRO A 1053 -31.37 -19.53 17.78
N LYS A 1054 -32.40 -18.94 17.15
CA LYS A 1054 -33.71 -19.58 17.00
C LYS A 1054 -33.60 -20.86 16.16
N GLN A 1055 -34.07 -21.98 16.68
CA GLN A 1055 -34.09 -23.29 16.01
C GLN A 1055 -35.53 -23.84 15.92
N PRO A 1056 -35.80 -24.86 15.08
CA PRO A 1056 -37.06 -25.60 15.14
C PRO A 1056 -37.29 -26.16 16.56
N GLY A 1057 -38.45 -25.87 17.15
CA GLY A 1057 -38.79 -26.29 18.52
C GLY A 1057 -38.09 -25.52 19.67
N GLN A 1058 -37.10 -24.67 19.39
CA GLN A 1058 -36.33 -23.96 20.42
C GLN A 1058 -36.28 -22.44 20.15
N ALA A 1059 -36.80 -21.67 21.11
CA ALA A 1059 -36.68 -20.21 21.11
C ALA A 1059 -35.21 -19.77 21.28
N ALA A 1060 -34.86 -18.62 20.69
CA ALA A 1060 -33.54 -18.04 20.86
C ALA A 1060 -33.27 -17.66 22.33
N ILE A 1061 -32.02 -17.82 22.76
CA ILE A 1061 -31.57 -17.52 24.13
C ILE A 1061 -30.59 -16.35 24.05
N ALA A 1062 -31.01 -15.18 24.52
CA ALA A 1062 -30.16 -13.99 24.63
C ALA A 1062 -28.98 -14.23 25.59
N ALA A 1063 -27.79 -13.76 25.23
CA ALA A 1063 -26.61 -13.83 26.10
C ALA A 1063 -26.73 -12.86 27.29
N ASP A 1064 -26.29 -13.27 28.48
CA ASP A 1064 -26.36 -12.45 29.70
C ASP A 1064 -25.02 -12.29 30.47
N LEU A 1065 -25.05 -12.14 31.80
CA LEU A 1065 -23.84 -12.01 32.62
C LEU A 1065 -23.27 -13.38 33.04
N ALA A 1066 -24.11 -14.41 33.18
CA ALA A 1066 -23.68 -15.76 33.51
C ALA A 1066 -22.78 -16.33 32.41
N ASP A 1067 -23.12 -16.13 31.13
CA ASP A 1067 -22.31 -16.59 30.00
C ASP A 1067 -20.93 -15.92 29.97
N ALA A 1068 -20.85 -14.63 30.31
CA ALA A 1068 -19.58 -13.91 30.45
C ALA A 1068 -18.78 -14.37 31.68
N VAL A 1069 -19.44 -14.80 32.75
CA VAL A 1069 -18.81 -15.42 33.94
C VAL A 1069 -18.32 -16.84 33.64
N ASP A 1070 -19.05 -17.61 32.84
CA ASP A 1070 -18.64 -18.94 32.40
C ASP A 1070 -17.47 -18.85 31.42
N ALA A 1071 -17.38 -17.80 30.59
CA ALA A 1071 -16.18 -17.49 29.82
C ALA A 1071 -14.94 -17.23 30.72
N VAL A 1072 -15.11 -16.53 31.86
CA VAL A 1072 -14.03 -16.36 32.85
C VAL A 1072 -13.66 -17.70 33.51
N ARG A 1073 -14.60 -18.62 33.72
CA ARG A 1073 -14.32 -19.98 34.21
C ARG A 1073 -13.56 -20.83 33.18
N VAL A 1074 -13.90 -20.72 31.89
CA VAL A 1074 -13.14 -21.35 30.79
C VAL A 1074 -11.71 -20.84 30.74
N LEU A 1075 -11.51 -19.51 30.85
CA LEU A 1075 -10.19 -18.89 30.95
C LEU A 1075 -9.39 -19.42 32.15
N ALA A 1076 -10.02 -19.45 33.33
CA ALA A 1076 -9.41 -19.90 34.59
C ALA A 1076 -8.95 -21.36 34.51
N GLY A 1077 -9.83 -22.26 34.06
CA GLY A 1077 -9.52 -23.69 33.89
C GLY A 1077 -8.42 -23.95 32.83
N ALA A 1078 -8.40 -23.19 31.73
CA ALA A 1078 -7.37 -23.32 30.69
C ALA A 1078 -6.00 -22.77 31.12
N ALA A 1079 -6.00 -21.73 31.96
CA ALA A 1079 -4.80 -21.19 32.60
C ALA A 1079 -4.27 -22.11 33.71
N GLY A 1080 -5.17 -22.81 34.43
CA GLY A 1080 -4.85 -23.66 35.58
C GLY A 1080 -4.88 -22.90 36.91
N VAL A 1081 -5.84 -21.98 37.08
CA VAL A 1081 -5.97 -21.13 38.29
C VAL A 1081 -7.42 -21.08 38.78
N ASP A 1082 -7.61 -20.98 40.09
CA ASP A 1082 -8.91 -20.69 40.69
C ASP A 1082 -9.22 -19.19 40.68
N VAL A 1083 -10.48 -18.84 40.42
CA VAL A 1083 -10.97 -17.45 40.31
C VAL A 1083 -12.08 -17.13 41.31
N GLU A 1084 -11.85 -16.11 42.12
CA GLU A 1084 -12.87 -15.47 42.96
C GLU A 1084 -13.52 -14.32 42.16
N LEU A 1085 -14.85 -14.21 42.22
CA LEU A 1085 -15.61 -13.11 41.62
C LEU A 1085 -16.23 -12.24 42.70
N VAL A 1086 -15.79 -10.99 42.78
CA VAL A 1086 -16.21 -10.03 43.82
C VAL A 1086 -16.97 -8.87 43.19
N GLN A 1087 -18.16 -8.56 43.70
CA GLN A 1087 -18.96 -7.43 43.23
C GLN A 1087 -18.13 -6.14 43.21
N ALA A 1088 -18.15 -5.45 42.07
CA ALA A 1088 -17.34 -4.25 41.84
C ALA A 1088 -18.13 -3.23 41.02
N GLN A 1089 -17.56 -2.04 40.83
CA GLN A 1089 -18.06 -1.03 39.89
C GLN A 1089 -16.90 -0.61 38.97
N ARG A 1090 -17.17 -0.50 37.67
CA ARG A 1090 -16.24 0.12 36.69
C ARG A 1090 -17.02 1.05 35.77
N ALA A 1091 -16.46 2.20 35.39
CA ALA A 1091 -17.15 3.22 34.60
C ALA A 1091 -17.67 2.73 33.24
N ALA A 1092 -16.95 1.82 32.57
CA ALA A 1092 -17.39 1.18 31.33
C ALA A 1092 -18.54 0.15 31.51
N LEU A 1093 -18.89 -0.25 32.73
CA LEU A 1093 -19.78 -1.39 33.01
C LEU A 1093 -20.95 -1.02 33.93
N HIS A 1094 -21.95 -1.88 33.99
CA HIS A 1094 -23.17 -1.66 34.75
C HIS A 1094 -22.92 -1.90 36.26
N PRO A 1095 -23.20 -0.93 37.16
CA PRO A 1095 -22.76 -0.99 38.55
C PRO A 1095 -23.35 -2.14 39.37
N GLY A 1096 -24.57 -2.60 39.02
CA GLY A 1096 -25.20 -3.79 39.61
C GLY A 1096 -24.94 -5.10 38.85
N ARG A 1097 -24.10 -5.09 37.80
CA ARG A 1097 -23.77 -6.25 36.94
C ARG A 1097 -22.29 -6.22 36.54
N THR A 1098 -21.41 -6.07 37.53
CA THR A 1098 -19.95 -6.03 37.38
C THR A 1098 -19.28 -6.72 38.55
N ALA A 1099 -18.27 -7.54 38.27
CA ALA A 1099 -17.38 -8.13 39.26
C ALA A 1099 -15.92 -7.91 38.85
N ARG A 1100 -15.02 -7.79 39.84
CA ARG A 1100 -13.59 -8.01 39.63
C ARG A 1100 -13.28 -9.50 39.72
N VAL A 1101 -12.28 -9.93 38.96
CA VAL A 1101 -11.75 -11.30 38.97
C VAL A 1101 -10.48 -11.29 39.81
N ARG A 1102 -10.40 -12.14 40.83
CA ARG A 1102 -9.20 -12.31 41.66
C ARG A 1102 -8.65 -13.73 41.57
N VAL A 1103 -7.32 -13.85 41.58
CA VAL A 1103 -6.56 -15.11 41.67
C VAL A 1103 -5.57 -14.96 42.82
N ALA A 1104 -5.55 -15.90 43.77
CA ALA A 1104 -4.70 -15.83 44.97
C ALA A 1104 -4.78 -14.46 45.71
N GLY A 1105 -5.96 -13.84 45.74
CA GLY A 1105 -6.21 -12.52 46.35
C GLY A 1105 -5.86 -11.29 45.50
N ALA A 1106 -5.11 -11.45 44.40
CA ALA A 1106 -4.73 -10.36 43.51
C ALA A 1106 -5.80 -10.07 42.43
N ASP A 1107 -6.09 -8.80 42.16
CA ASP A 1107 -7.01 -8.36 41.09
C ASP A 1107 -6.37 -8.60 39.70
N VAL A 1108 -6.87 -9.58 38.95
CA VAL A 1108 -6.34 -9.96 37.62
C VAL A 1108 -7.21 -9.49 36.45
N GLY A 1109 -8.44 -9.07 36.70
CA GLY A 1109 -9.36 -8.66 35.63
C GLY A 1109 -10.74 -8.25 36.11
N TYR A 1110 -11.68 -8.16 35.18
CA TYR A 1110 -13.07 -7.79 35.46
C TYR A 1110 -14.03 -8.44 34.46
N VAL A 1111 -15.29 -8.63 34.88
CA VAL A 1111 -16.38 -9.14 34.06
C VAL A 1111 -17.66 -8.34 34.36
N GLY A 1112 -18.46 -8.05 33.35
CA GLY A 1112 -19.69 -7.27 33.55
C GLY A 1112 -20.41 -6.90 32.27
N SER A 1113 -21.65 -6.42 32.41
CA SER A 1113 -22.47 -5.98 31.27
C SER A 1113 -22.21 -4.51 30.93
N CYS A 1114 -21.98 -4.17 29.66
CA CYS A 1114 -21.67 -2.79 29.23
C CYS A 1114 -22.80 -1.79 29.57
N CYS A 1115 -22.42 -0.68 30.20
CA CYS A 1115 -23.32 0.40 30.59
C CYS A 1115 -23.84 1.19 29.36
N ARG A 1116 -24.87 2.04 29.54
CA ARG A 1116 -25.37 2.90 28.45
C ARG A 1116 -24.36 3.94 27.94
N ARG A 1117 -23.23 4.15 28.63
CA ARG A 1117 -22.18 5.12 28.24
C ARG A 1117 -21.04 4.48 27.42
N SER A 1118 -20.79 3.19 27.58
CA SER A 1118 -19.80 2.42 26.79
C SER A 1118 -20.39 1.74 25.55
N ARG A 1119 -21.73 1.63 25.47
CA ARG A 1119 -22.41 1.33 24.20
C ARG A 1119 -22.18 2.49 23.23
N LEU A 1120 -21.49 2.22 22.14
CA LEU A 1120 -21.03 3.21 21.16
C LEU A 1120 -22.13 4.20 20.73
N ARG A 1121 -21.82 5.49 20.82
CA ARG A 1121 -22.53 6.53 20.06
C ARG A 1121 -21.85 6.71 18.70
N PRO A 1122 -22.61 6.99 17.62
CA PRO A 1122 -22.01 7.39 16.35
C PRO A 1122 -21.18 8.68 16.53
N ILE A 1123 -20.00 8.72 15.90
CA ILE A 1123 -18.93 9.70 16.14
C ILE A 1123 -19.31 11.14 15.72
N SER A 1124 -20.38 11.32 14.94
CA SER A 1124 -20.77 12.56 14.25
C SER A 1124 -21.24 13.75 15.13
N ARG A 1125 -21.02 13.74 16.46
CA ARG A 1125 -21.41 14.83 17.38
C ARG A 1125 -20.46 15.06 18.57
N ALA A 1126 -19.17 14.75 18.44
CA ALA A 1126 -18.14 15.15 19.41
C ALA A 1126 -17.77 16.64 19.25
N GLY A 1127 -18.70 17.54 19.57
CA GLY A 1127 -18.48 18.99 19.46
C GLY A 1127 -19.50 19.80 20.28
N ALA A 1128 -18.98 20.71 21.11
CA ALA A 1128 -19.71 21.69 21.92
C ALA A 1128 -20.83 21.17 22.85
N ARG A 1129 -20.46 20.85 24.11
CA ARG A 1129 -21.18 21.24 25.34
C ARG A 1129 -20.30 21.08 26.58
N GLY A 1130 -20.36 22.06 27.49
CA GLY A 1130 -19.42 22.21 28.61
C GLY A 1130 -19.65 21.28 29.81
N ARG A 1131 -18.80 21.48 30.83
CA ARG A 1131 -18.73 20.66 32.06
C ARG A 1131 -20.04 20.68 32.87
N ALA A 1132 -20.70 19.53 32.99
CA ALA A 1132 -21.70 19.27 34.05
C ALA A 1132 -21.70 17.76 34.39
N ARG A 1133 -21.73 17.40 35.68
CA ARG A 1133 -21.82 16.00 36.17
C ARG A 1133 -23.26 15.66 36.60
N PRO A 1134 -24.02 14.80 35.89
CA PRO A 1134 -25.28 14.27 36.38
C PRO A 1134 -25.04 13.04 37.27
N ARG A 1135 -25.50 13.06 38.54
CA ARG A 1135 -25.51 11.86 39.39
C ARG A 1135 -26.55 10.85 38.89
N CYS A 1136 -26.12 9.63 38.56
CA CYS A 1136 -27.04 8.57 38.09
C CYS A 1136 -27.60 7.76 39.28
N ALA A 1137 -28.40 8.41 40.12
CA ALA A 1137 -28.91 7.81 41.37
C ALA A 1137 -30.27 8.39 41.83
N ALA A 1138 -31.29 8.38 40.97
CA ALA A 1138 -32.73 8.43 41.35
C ALA A 1138 -33.65 8.31 40.11
N ARG A 1139 -34.34 7.16 39.94
CA ARG A 1139 -35.70 6.99 39.35
C ARG A 1139 -35.99 5.51 39.02
N GLU A 1140 -36.05 4.66 40.04
CA GLU A 1140 -36.59 3.29 39.89
C GLU A 1140 -37.23 2.76 41.21
N ARG A 1141 -37.99 3.63 41.89
CA ARG A 1141 -38.89 3.28 43.00
C ARG A 1141 -40.13 4.18 42.98
N ALA A 1142 -41.21 3.73 42.34
CA ALA A 1142 -42.49 4.43 42.28
C ALA A 1142 -43.66 3.50 41.87
N SER A 1143 -43.88 2.41 42.62
CA SER A 1143 -45.00 1.48 42.37
C SER A 1143 -45.46 0.71 43.62
N ALA A 1144 -45.59 1.42 44.75
CA ALA A 1144 -46.28 0.97 45.94
C ALA A 1144 -46.92 2.20 46.62
N GLY A 1145 -48.20 2.11 46.99
CA GLY A 1145 -48.94 3.24 47.58
C GLY A 1145 -49.04 3.16 49.10
N GLY A 1146 -49.11 4.32 49.75
CA GLY A 1146 -49.36 4.48 51.18
C GLY A 1146 -49.72 5.94 51.49
N ARG A 1147 -50.67 6.16 52.41
CA ARG A 1147 -51.13 7.51 52.84
C ARG A 1147 -50.49 7.87 54.19
N GLY A 1148 -50.22 9.14 54.45
CA GLY A 1148 -50.13 9.65 55.83
C GLY A 1148 -49.13 10.78 56.10
N ILE A 1149 -49.67 11.99 56.33
CA ILE A 1149 -49.29 13.02 57.35
C ILE A 1149 -47.80 13.50 57.42
N PRO A 1150 -47.54 14.83 57.34
CA PRO A 1150 -46.22 15.44 57.54
C PRO A 1150 -45.99 15.99 58.95
N LEU A 1151 -44.72 16.22 59.34
CA LEU A 1151 -44.32 17.16 60.41
C LEU A 1151 -42.80 17.45 60.40
N GLY A 1152 -42.40 18.63 60.91
CA GLY A 1152 -41.07 18.86 61.51
C GLY A 1152 -39.92 19.34 60.60
N VAL A 1153 -39.55 20.62 60.74
CA VAL A 1153 -38.22 21.17 60.38
C VAL A 1153 -37.74 22.00 61.58
N PRO A 1154 -36.45 21.94 61.93
CA PRO A 1154 -35.74 23.15 62.36
C PRO A 1154 -34.54 23.49 61.46
N ARG A 1155 -34.14 24.76 61.45
CA ARG A 1155 -32.91 25.27 60.82
C ARG A 1155 -31.80 25.45 61.88
N GLY A 1156 -30.55 25.52 61.43
CA GLY A 1156 -29.42 26.09 62.17
C GLY A 1156 -28.55 26.89 61.21
N ASP A 1157 -28.11 28.09 61.62
CA ASP A 1157 -27.49 29.11 60.74
C ASP A 1157 -25.94 29.16 60.90
N PRO A 1158 -25.20 29.75 59.94
CA PRO A 1158 -23.73 29.69 59.88
C PRO A 1158 -23.02 30.91 60.51
N GLY A 1159 -21.69 30.81 60.69
CA GLY A 1159 -20.86 31.91 61.22
C GLY A 1159 -19.48 32.05 60.58
N ARG A 1160 -19.20 33.25 60.05
CA ARG A 1160 -17.90 34.00 59.93
C ARG A 1160 -16.64 33.25 59.45
N LEU A 1161 -16.06 33.59 58.30
CA LEU A 1161 -15.29 34.81 57.93
C LEU A 1161 -13.84 34.83 58.44
N GLY A 1162 -12.89 34.87 57.48
CA GLY A 1162 -11.50 35.28 57.64
C GLY A 1162 -10.91 35.63 56.26
N ARG A 1163 -10.10 36.70 56.17
CA ARG A 1163 -9.44 37.15 54.92
C ARG A 1163 -7.92 37.05 55.05
N GLY A 1164 -7.26 36.80 53.93
CA GLY A 1164 -5.82 36.97 53.69
C GLY A 1164 -5.61 37.15 52.17
N ALA A 1165 -4.59 37.89 51.75
CA ALA A 1165 -4.49 38.41 50.38
C ALA A 1165 -3.08 38.29 49.78
N ASP A 1166 -3.03 38.56 48.47
CA ASP A 1166 -1.87 38.85 47.61
C ASP A 1166 -0.84 37.73 47.33
N GLY A 1167 -0.29 37.77 46.10
CA GLY A 1167 0.61 36.74 45.56
C GLY A 1167 0.55 36.59 44.03
N ASP A 1168 0.59 37.70 43.28
CA ASP A 1168 0.61 37.67 41.81
C ASP A 1168 2.00 37.28 41.27
N ARG A 1169 2.05 36.31 40.34
CA ARG A 1169 3.01 36.25 39.22
C ARG A 1169 2.65 35.18 38.19
N ARG A 1170 3.14 35.39 36.97
CA ARG A 1170 2.95 34.52 35.80
C ARG A 1170 3.94 33.35 35.78
N GLY A 1171 3.52 32.23 35.20
CA GLY A 1171 4.31 31.05 34.85
C GLY A 1171 3.48 30.15 33.95
#